data_AF-A0A2N3GHT5-F1
#
_entry.id   AF-A0A2N3GHT5-F1
#
_cell.length_a   1.000
_cell.length_b   1.000
_cell.length_c   1.000
_cell.angle_alpha   90.00
_cell.angle_beta   90.00
_cell.angle_gamma   90.00
#
_symmetry.space_group_name_H-M   'P 1'
#
loop_
_entity.id
_entity.type
_entity.pdbx_description
1 polymer ?
#
loop_
_entity_poly.entity_id
_entity_poly.type
_entity_poly.pdbx_seq_one_letter_code
_entity_poly.pdbx_strand_id
1 'polypeptide(L)'
;MNSVPQRFRATLTRSVSAAAALTLAAASWLIPAQPAAAEDSVTIPDVTLASCISARLSTESLPADFTATNLAKLTQLSCPSSGIADLTGLDSLTGLTRLSLATTTADLSPLTSLVGLQYLVIVDSNVTDASPIAALPNITQLLVKAPLVTSYGFALGHDNLVRGSFEVPLADDLADLATLPALSDLQLINPSGSARAAARTLVGVTQLRITTNTADGLAGLDVPPGVTQLYLNGAKLTDLTGLKPSSAPAHLTVSAAQLTSLDGINQLPNLTQLKTYASDLSDISAISGLIDLDSLDVSNSKVADLTPISGHTTLRTLNISNTAVSDISAISGLTDLDSLDVSNSKVADLTPISGHTTLRTLNISNTAVSDLSALTGLPLTSLKAPFLGLTEVTALAGFGPHATVELDGNHIKDLSPLPDDAEVSIGVQSLPDYPTATVGTPFDFGLRSANGQALCPQLPAAVLCTNGAATYPASGTYRTDGGSFSFTQYAGPNRTFTHPSITVQGKPVIDLDISVITGKWSPTPTVATIRWYRDGVDVTPSGAPSFYRITAADVGHRIKACYTASLDGYDTTTACTAPTAVVKPRQFGSIPSPRLAGTKRVGHTLTTVATGPWEEGSVRHYQWYRDGKKLRGETSASYRLRKADRRHLIKVRVTATKPGYTTVVRYTPSYRIR
;
A
#
# COMPACT_ATOMS: atom_id res chain seq x y z
N MET A 1 -29.98 44.06 -22.84
CA MET A 1 -30.74 45.30 -23.11
C MET A 1 -31.10 45.94 -21.77
N ASN A 2 -30.87 47.25 -21.64
CA ASN A 2 -31.56 48.27 -20.80
C ASN A 2 -32.04 47.91 -19.37
N SER A 3 -31.94 48.79 -18.36
CA SER A 3 -31.26 50.07 -18.17
C SER A 3 -31.51 50.54 -16.73
N VAL A 4 -30.57 51.30 -16.14
CA VAL A 4 -30.70 51.94 -14.81
C VAL A 4 -31.82 53.01 -14.83
N PRO A 5 -32.41 53.37 -13.66
CA PRO A 5 -32.36 54.80 -13.30
C PRO A 5 -32.06 55.10 -11.81
N GLN A 6 -31.38 56.24 -11.59
CA GLN A 6 -31.05 56.84 -10.30
C GLN A 6 -32.28 57.49 -9.61
N ARG A 7 -32.18 57.79 -8.30
CA ARG A 7 -32.75 59.03 -7.71
C ARG A 7 -31.91 59.61 -6.55
N PHE A 8 -32.00 60.94 -6.41
CA PHE A 8 -31.28 61.86 -5.52
C PHE A 8 -32.05 62.25 -4.24
N ARG A 9 -31.33 62.60 -3.16
CA ARG A 9 -31.49 63.77 -2.23
C ARG A 9 -30.59 63.53 -0.99
N ALA A 10 -29.55 64.30 -0.66
CA ALA A 10 -29.39 65.75 -0.42
C ALA A 10 -29.82 66.22 0.99
N THR A 11 -28.91 66.86 1.75
CA THR A 11 -29.04 68.19 2.43
C THR A 11 -27.68 68.64 3.00
N LEU A 12 -27.40 69.95 3.02
CA LEU A 12 -26.15 70.59 3.45
C LEU A 12 -26.20 71.12 4.90
N THR A 13 -25.05 71.48 5.46
CA THR A 13 -24.88 72.79 6.13
C THR A 13 -23.47 73.39 5.87
N ARG A 14 -23.36 74.73 5.91
CA ARG A 14 -22.18 75.53 5.49
C ARG A 14 -21.57 76.32 6.65
N SER A 15 -20.29 76.70 6.52
CA SER A 15 -19.82 78.08 6.83
C SER A 15 -18.56 78.41 5.99
N VAL A 16 -18.58 79.30 4.98
CA VAL A 16 -18.20 80.75 4.99
C VAL A 16 -16.91 81.07 5.77
N SER A 17 -15.94 81.89 5.33
CA SER A 17 -15.80 82.82 4.17
C SER A 17 -14.34 82.77 3.64
N ALA A 18 -13.82 83.51 2.65
CA ALA A 18 -14.30 84.62 1.79
C ALA A 18 -13.58 84.58 0.40
N ALA A 19 -13.61 85.66 -0.40
CA ALA A 19 -12.79 85.84 -1.62
C ALA A 19 -12.58 87.34 -1.95
N ALA A 20 -11.74 87.62 -2.97
CA ALA A 20 -11.35 88.91 -3.60
C ALA A 20 -9.97 89.49 -3.16
N ALA A 21 -9.11 90.02 -4.04
CA ALA A 21 -9.10 90.07 -5.51
C ALA A 21 -7.72 90.51 -6.06
N LEU A 22 -7.67 90.66 -7.40
CA LEU A 22 -6.68 91.37 -8.25
C LEU A 22 -5.44 90.63 -8.77
N THR A 23 -5.37 90.64 -10.11
CA THR A 23 -4.26 90.29 -10.98
C THR A 23 -3.38 91.51 -11.30
N LEU A 24 -2.06 91.34 -11.40
CA LEU A 24 -1.21 92.17 -12.26
C LEU A 24 0.10 91.43 -12.58
N ALA A 25 0.65 91.69 -13.77
CA ALA A 25 1.76 90.95 -14.35
C ALA A 25 3.13 91.62 -14.10
N ALA A 26 4.19 90.81 -14.06
CA ALA A 26 5.56 91.24 -14.35
C ALA A 26 6.38 90.03 -14.84
N ALA A 27 7.31 90.27 -15.77
CA ALA A 27 8.10 89.23 -16.42
C ALA A 27 9.49 89.05 -15.81
N SER A 28 10.02 87.83 -15.97
CA SER A 28 11.44 87.50 -16.17
C SER A 28 12.52 88.22 -15.34
N TRP A 29 13.04 87.50 -14.34
CA TRP A 29 14.49 87.48 -14.09
C TRP A 29 14.96 86.02 -14.14
N LEU A 30 15.88 85.70 -15.06
CA LEU A 30 16.60 84.44 -15.00
C LEU A 30 17.59 84.51 -13.84
N ILE A 31 17.41 83.63 -12.85
CA ILE A 31 18.51 83.17 -12.01
C ILE A 31 19.01 81.87 -12.65
N PRO A 32 20.33 81.68 -12.87
CA PRO A 32 20.83 80.40 -13.35
C PRO A 32 20.46 79.30 -12.37
N ALA A 33 19.84 78.23 -12.84
CA ALA A 33 19.68 77.02 -12.05
C ALA A 33 21.07 76.41 -11.83
N GLN A 34 21.69 76.76 -10.70
CA GLN A 34 22.83 76.01 -10.18
C GLN A 34 22.33 74.59 -9.89
N PRO A 35 22.94 73.53 -10.46
CA PRO A 35 22.45 72.18 -10.26
C PRO A 35 22.53 71.84 -8.77
N ALA A 36 21.39 71.45 -8.18
CA ALA A 36 21.37 70.92 -6.83
C ALA A 36 22.16 69.62 -6.82
N ALA A 37 23.21 69.60 -5.99
CA ALA A 37 24.26 68.61 -5.92
C ALA A 37 23.76 67.15 -5.95
N ALA A 38 24.37 66.34 -6.81
CA ALA A 38 24.25 64.89 -6.80
C ALA A 38 25.17 64.26 -5.72
N GLU A 39 25.08 64.74 -4.48
CA GLU A 39 26.06 64.46 -3.42
C GLU A 39 25.68 63.32 -2.46
N ASP A 40 24.48 62.75 -2.54
CA ASP A 40 24.00 61.71 -1.61
C ASP A 40 23.86 60.31 -2.25
N SER A 41 24.32 60.14 -3.50
CA SER A 41 24.24 58.86 -4.24
C SER A 41 25.47 57.98 -4.01
N VAL A 42 25.24 56.82 -3.38
CA VAL A 42 26.22 55.75 -3.23
C VAL A 42 26.47 55.09 -4.58
N THR A 43 27.74 54.85 -4.91
CA THR A 43 28.15 54.17 -6.15
C THR A 43 28.32 52.68 -5.88
N ILE A 44 27.62 51.85 -6.67
CA ILE A 44 27.72 50.39 -6.62
C ILE A 44 28.15 49.92 -8.02
N PRO A 45 29.46 49.72 -8.27
CA PRO A 45 30.00 49.50 -9.61
C PRO A 45 29.75 48.08 -10.14
N ASP A 46 29.62 47.09 -9.25
CA ASP A 46 29.27 45.72 -9.64
C ASP A 46 27.78 45.63 -10.02
N VAL A 47 27.51 45.29 -11.29
CA VAL A 47 26.16 45.21 -11.84
C VAL A 47 25.31 44.10 -11.21
N THR A 48 25.93 43.03 -10.72
CA THR A 48 25.23 41.91 -10.05
C THR A 48 24.80 42.34 -8.64
N LEU A 49 25.69 43.00 -7.89
CA LEU A 49 25.40 43.56 -6.57
C LEU A 49 24.35 44.68 -6.66
N ALA A 50 24.51 45.62 -7.60
CA ALA A 50 23.54 46.69 -7.85
C ALA A 50 22.15 46.14 -8.23
N SER A 51 22.09 45.11 -9.07
CA SER A 51 20.84 44.43 -9.43
C SER A 51 20.20 43.71 -8.23
N CYS A 52 20.99 43.00 -7.43
CA CYS A 52 20.54 42.36 -6.20
C CYS A 52 19.93 43.36 -5.20
N ILE A 53 20.62 44.50 -4.98
CA ILE A 53 20.16 45.56 -4.07
C ILE A 53 18.90 46.23 -4.61
N SER A 54 18.84 46.53 -5.92
CA SER A 54 17.64 47.08 -6.58
C SER A 54 16.42 46.17 -6.44
N ALA A 55 16.61 44.87 -6.62
CA ALA A 55 15.57 43.86 -6.41
C ALA A 55 15.12 43.85 -4.94
N ARG A 56 16.04 43.94 -3.98
CA ARG A 56 15.70 43.96 -2.56
C ARG A 56 14.93 45.23 -2.15
N LEU A 57 15.39 46.41 -2.57
CA LEU A 57 14.68 47.68 -2.37
C LEU A 57 13.24 47.61 -2.93
N SER A 58 13.10 47.04 -4.13
CA SER A 58 11.79 46.82 -4.76
C SER A 58 10.89 45.89 -3.94
N THR A 59 11.42 44.78 -3.39
CA THR A 59 10.63 43.87 -2.54
C THR A 59 10.19 44.49 -1.21
N GLU A 60 11.00 45.40 -0.64
CA GLU A 60 10.68 46.13 0.60
C GLU A 60 9.84 47.39 0.35
N SER A 61 9.42 47.65 -0.91
CA SER A 61 8.71 48.88 -1.31
C SER A 61 9.47 50.17 -0.96
N LEU A 62 10.81 50.10 -0.93
CA LEU A 62 11.69 51.24 -0.71
C LEU A 62 11.98 51.98 -2.04
N PRO A 63 12.34 53.26 -1.97
CA PRO A 63 12.81 53.99 -3.15
C PRO A 63 14.00 53.28 -3.82
N ALA A 64 14.04 53.33 -5.16
CA ALA A 64 15.03 52.61 -5.97
C ALA A 64 16.35 53.38 -6.18
N ASP A 65 16.48 54.58 -5.62
CA ASP A 65 17.73 55.35 -5.60
C ASP A 65 18.70 54.82 -4.55
N PHE A 66 19.97 54.68 -4.92
CA PHE A 66 21.05 54.26 -4.03
C PHE A 66 21.54 55.43 -3.15
N THR A 67 20.66 56.04 -2.37
CA THR A 67 21.07 57.00 -1.33
C THR A 67 21.43 56.28 -0.04
N ALA A 68 22.42 56.77 0.71
CA ALA A 68 22.85 56.15 1.97
C ALA A 68 21.66 56.00 2.95
N THR A 69 20.77 56.99 2.99
CA THR A 69 19.53 56.98 3.78
C THR A 69 18.56 55.84 3.39
N ASN A 70 18.49 55.46 2.12
CA ASN A 70 17.62 54.38 1.65
C ASN A 70 18.28 53.01 1.78
N LEU A 71 19.58 52.90 1.49
CA LEU A 71 20.36 51.67 1.67
C LEU A 71 20.44 51.23 3.14
N ALA A 72 20.59 52.16 4.08
CA ALA A 72 20.62 51.87 5.52
C ALA A 72 19.29 51.33 6.08
N LYS A 73 18.18 51.36 5.32
CA LYS A 73 16.89 50.76 5.72
C LYS A 73 16.82 49.25 5.44
N LEU A 74 17.72 48.72 4.62
CA LEU A 74 17.78 47.29 4.33
C LEU A 74 18.31 46.52 5.54
N THR A 75 17.50 45.61 6.07
CA THR A 75 17.86 44.75 7.21
C THR A 75 18.38 43.37 6.80
N GLN A 76 18.11 42.96 5.56
CA GLN A 76 18.55 41.69 4.99
C GLN A 76 18.88 41.82 3.50
N LEU A 77 20.01 41.24 3.08
CA LEU A 77 20.40 41.13 1.68
C LEU A 77 20.89 39.71 1.40
N SER A 78 20.38 39.09 0.34
CA SER A 78 20.82 37.77 -0.12
C SER A 78 21.01 37.79 -1.62
N CYS A 79 22.27 37.69 -2.06
CA CYS A 79 22.66 37.69 -3.46
C CYS A 79 23.24 36.30 -3.80
N PRO A 80 22.39 35.34 -4.23
CA PRO A 80 22.81 33.98 -4.56
C PRO A 80 23.50 33.86 -5.93
N SER A 81 23.44 34.91 -6.76
CA SER A 81 24.10 34.96 -8.06
C SER A 81 25.61 34.99 -7.88
N SER A 82 26.31 33.96 -8.36
CA SER A 82 27.76 33.91 -8.40
C SER A 82 28.33 34.99 -9.33
N GLY A 83 29.46 35.58 -8.93
CA GLY A 83 30.21 36.52 -9.77
C GLY A 83 30.19 37.98 -9.33
N ILE A 84 29.80 38.29 -8.08
CA ILE A 84 30.01 39.64 -7.51
C ILE A 84 31.52 39.85 -7.32
N ALA A 85 32.13 40.68 -8.16
CA ALA A 85 33.57 40.89 -8.26
C ALA A 85 34.05 42.18 -7.57
N ASP A 86 33.13 43.05 -7.16
CA ASP A 86 33.41 44.27 -6.39
C ASP A 86 32.30 44.47 -5.33
N LEU A 87 32.69 44.75 -4.09
CA LEU A 87 31.80 44.98 -2.95
C LEU A 87 31.64 46.47 -2.60
N THR A 88 32.21 47.38 -3.40
CA THR A 88 32.11 48.84 -3.21
C THR A 88 30.65 49.29 -3.10
N GLY A 89 30.35 50.11 -2.09
CA GLY A 89 29.01 50.62 -1.78
C GLY A 89 28.19 49.70 -0.87
N LEU A 90 28.62 48.46 -0.63
CA LEU A 90 27.98 47.56 0.33
C LEU A 90 28.08 48.08 1.77
N ASP A 91 29.15 48.80 2.07
CA ASP A 91 29.47 49.47 3.34
C ASP A 91 28.41 50.50 3.77
N SER A 92 27.59 50.98 2.84
CA SER A 92 26.48 51.91 3.09
C SER A 92 25.20 51.23 3.59
N LEU A 93 25.09 49.89 3.54
CA LEU A 93 23.91 49.14 3.99
C LEU A 93 23.97 48.84 5.49
N THR A 94 24.22 49.88 6.31
CA THR A 94 24.53 49.77 7.75
C THR A 94 23.41 49.18 8.62
N GLY A 95 22.18 49.11 8.12
CA GLY A 95 21.05 48.46 8.79
C GLY A 95 21.02 46.93 8.69
N LEU A 96 21.93 46.31 7.92
CA LEU A 96 21.93 44.87 7.68
C LEU A 96 22.19 44.07 8.96
N THR A 97 21.30 43.11 9.21
CA THR A 97 21.43 42.07 10.25
C THR A 97 21.72 40.69 9.64
N ARG A 98 21.37 40.50 8.35
CA ARG A 98 21.64 39.26 7.60
C ARG A 98 22.21 39.59 6.22
N LEU A 99 23.33 38.97 5.88
CA LEU A 99 23.99 39.11 4.59
C LEU A 99 24.39 37.74 4.04
N SER A 100 24.07 37.49 2.77
CA SER A 100 24.53 36.31 2.03
C SER A 100 25.05 36.72 0.66
N LEU A 101 26.31 36.37 0.36
CA LEU A 101 27.01 36.78 -0.85
C LEU A 101 27.72 35.60 -1.53
N ALA A 102 27.52 35.46 -2.83
CA ALA A 102 28.35 34.66 -3.71
C ALA A 102 29.34 35.57 -4.47
N THR A 103 30.52 35.79 -3.90
CA THR A 103 31.49 36.81 -4.36
C THR A 103 32.75 36.17 -4.87
N THR A 104 33.33 36.71 -5.95
CA THR A 104 34.60 36.26 -6.54
C THR A 104 35.79 37.16 -6.18
N THR A 105 35.57 38.28 -5.47
CA THR A 105 36.66 39.12 -4.97
C THR A 105 37.37 38.44 -3.80
N ALA A 106 38.60 38.89 -3.54
CA ALA A 106 39.34 38.60 -2.31
C ALA A 106 39.21 39.71 -1.26
N ASP A 107 38.74 40.91 -1.66
CA ASP A 107 38.61 42.07 -0.76
C ASP A 107 37.26 42.06 -0.03
N LEU A 108 37.31 41.88 1.29
CA LEU A 108 36.16 41.94 2.20
C LEU A 108 36.10 43.25 3.01
N SER A 109 36.98 44.23 2.75
CA SER A 109 37.02 45.48 3.51
C SER A 109 35.69 46.27 3.54
N PRO A 110 34.80 46.25 2.52
CA PRO A 110 33.49 46.90 2.60
C PRO A 110 32.53 46.27 3.60
N LEU A 111 32.83 45.09 4.16
CA LEU A 111 32.03 44.51 5.23
C LEU A 111 32.25 45.21 6.59
N THR A 112 33.40 45.85 6.80
CA THR A 112 33.85 46.31 8.13
C THR A 112 32.94 47.33 8.82
N SER A 113 32.13 48.09 8.06
CA SER A 113 31.15 49.04 8.61
C SER A 113 29.85 48.38 9.08
N LEU A 114 29.59 47.14 8.69
CA LEU A 114 28.29 46.46 8.85
C LEU A 114 28.14 45.82 10.24
N VAL A 115 28.51 46.56 11.28
CA VAL A 115 28.58 46.10 12.68
C VAL A 115 27.27 45.54 13.25
N GLY A 116 26.13 45.82 12.61
CA GLY A 116 24.82 45.24 12.93
C GLY A 116 24.60 43.80 12.48
N LEU A 117 25.51 43.22 11.67
CA LEU A 117 25.37 41.86 11.15
C LEU A 117 25.39 40.81 12.26
N GLN A 118 24.40 39.92 12.20
CA GLN A 118 24.23 38.76 13.07
C GLN A 118 24.39 37.43 12.32
N TYR A 119 24.16 37.46 11.01
CA TYR A 119 24.24 36.32 10.10
C TYR A 119 25.03 36.72 8.86
N LEU A 120 26.15 36.03 8.59
CA LEU A 120 26.98 36.25 7.42
C LEU A 120 27.26 34.93 6.69
N VAL A 121 26.96 34.91 5.40
CA VAL A 121 27.31 33.84 4.45
C VAL A 121 28.18 34.42 3.35
N ILE A 122 29.37 33.83 3.16
CA ILE A 122 30.26 34.10 2.03
C ILE A 122 30.55 32.78 1.34
N VAL A 123 30.23 32.68 0.04
CA VAL A 123 30.44 31.47 -0.78
C VAL A 123 31.15 31.78 -2.10
N ASP A 124 31.76 30.73 -2.65
CA ASP A 124 32.38 30.67 -3.98
C ASP A 124 33.47 31.73 -4.20
N SER A 125 34.22 32.02 -3.14
CA SER A 125 35.11 33.17 -3.07
C SER A 125 36.60 32.85 -3.19
N ASN A 126 37.32 33.77 -3.82
CA ASN A 126 38.79 33.79 -3.89
C ASN A 126 39.42 34.45 -2.65
N VAL A 127 38.66 34.60 -1.57
CA VAL A 127 39.12 35.20 -0.32
C VAL A 127 40.29 34.38 0.24
N THR A 128 41.41 35.07 0.43
CA THR A 128 42.62 34.57 1.09
C THR A 128 42.77 35.17 2.50
N ASP A 129 42.38 36.44 2.66
CA ASP A 129 42.33 37.16 3.93
C ASP A 129 40.89 37.43 4.36
N ALA A 130 40.47 36.79 5.45
CA ALA A 130 39.15 36.97 6.05
C ALA A 130 39.17 37.92 7.27
N SER A 131 40.30 38.56 7.60
CA SER A 131 40.43 39.49 8.73
C SER A 131 39.40 40.63 8.79
N PRO A 132 38.82 41.16 7.68
CA PRO A 132 37.75 42.15 7.75
C PRO A 132 36.48 41.68 8.49
N ILE A 133 36.26 40.36 8.60
CA ILE A 133 35.11 39.80 9.32
C ILE A 133 35.21 40.06 10.84
N ALA A 134 36.43 40.14 11.41
CA ALA A 134 36.63 40.40 12.83
C ALA A 134 36.04 41.75 13.31
N ALA A 135 35.79 42.69 12.39
CA ALA A 135 35.14 43.96 12.70
C ALA A 135 33.63 43.85 12.98
N LEU A 136 33.04 42.65 12.96
CA LEU A 136 31.60 42.40 13.05
C LEU A 136 31.20 41.80 14.43
N PRO A 137 31.06 42.59 15.51
CA PRO A 137 30.96 42.08 16.89
C PRO A 137 29.66 41.30 17.19
N ASN A 138 28.62 41.50 16.40
CA ASN A 138 27.28 40.94 16.64
C ASN A 138 27.02 39.60 15.92
N ILE A 139 28.02 39.04 15.22
CA ILE A 139 27.89 37.79 14.48
C ILE A 139 27.55 36.62 15.43
N THR A 140 26.42 35.98 15.15
CA THR A 140 25.94 34.77 15.86
C THR A 140 25.99 33.54 14.97
N GLN A 141 25.96 33.72 13.65
CA GLN A 141 26.07 32.66 12.65
C GLN A 141 26.99 33.11 11.51
N LEU A 142 28.02 32.30 11.22
CA LEU A 142 29.04 32.60 10.23
C LEU A 142 29.30 31.37 9.34
N LEU A 143 29.12 31.53 8.03
CA LEU A 143 29.48 30.53 7.03
C LEU A 143 30.47 31.12 6.02
N VAL A 144 31.66 30.55 5.94
CA VAL A 144 32.73 30.97 5.03
C VAL A 144 33.19 29.76 4.23
N LYS A 145 32.72 29.67 2.98
CA LYS A 145 33.16 28.70 1.99
C LYS A 145 34.19 29.38 1.07
N ALA A 146 35.42 29.45 1.57
CA ALA A 146 36.55 30.13 0.93
C ALA A 146 37.80 29.21 0.95
N PRO A 147 38.03 28.40 -0.10
CA PRO A 147 39.05 27.35 -0.11
C PRO A 147 40.51 27.87 -0.21
N LEU A 148 40.71 29.19 -0.14
CA LEU A 148 42.03 29.83 -0.13
C LEU A 148 42.35 30.53 1.21
N VAL A 149 41.44 30.54 2.19
CA VAL A 149 41.70 31.09 3.53
C VAL A 149 42.65 30.18 4.30
N THR A 150 43.70 30.77 4.87
CA THR A 150 44.78 30.07 5.58
C THR A 150 44.91 30.46 7.06
N SER A 151 43.92 31.14 7.64
CA SER A 151 43.85 31.41 9.08
C SER A 151 42.41 31.71 9.52
N TYR A 152 42.06 31.30 10.74
CA TYR A 152 40.79 31.62 11.40
C TYR A 152 40.90 32.73 12.45
N GLY A 153 41.99 33.51 12.44
CA GLY A 153 42.17 34.65 13.36
C GLY A 153 41.08 35.72 13.25
N PHE A 154 40.30 35.71 12.16
CA PHE A 154 39.09 36.54 12.03
C PHE A 154 37.94 36.12 12.96
N ALA A 155 37.97 34.90 13.50
CA ALA A 155 36.97 34.39 14.43
C ALA A 155 37.18 34.96 15.85
N LEU A 156 38.42 35.39 16.18
CA LEU A 156 38.77 35.97 17.47
C LEU A 156 37.95 37.25 17.74
N GLY A 157 37.34 37.33 18.92
CA GLY A 157 36.49 38.46 19.32
C GLY A 157 35.00 38.30 18.98
N HIS A 158 34.58 37.24 18.27
CA HIS A 158 33.17 36.90 18.10
C HIS A 158 32.64 36.06 19.27
N ASP A 159 32.64 36.62 20.48
CA ASP A 159 32.16 35.94 21.70
C ASP A 159 30.70 35.44 21.61
N ASN A 160 29.91 36.03 20.70
CA ASN A 160 28.52 35.68 20.43
C ASN A 160 28.33 34.62 19.33
N LEU A 161 29.40 34.11 18.69
CA LEU A 161 29.30 33.15 17.59
C LEU A 161 28.80 31.79 18.10
N VAL A 162 27.53 31.48 17.81
CA VAL A 162 26.89 30.21 18.20
C VAL A 162 27.11 29.12 17.16
N ARG A 163 27.06 29.47 15.87
CA ARG A 163 27.17 28.54 14.73
C ARG A 163 28.23 28.96 13.72
N GLY A 164 29.27 28.13 13.56
CA GLY A 164 30.30 28.29 12.53
C GLY A 164 30.18 27.24 11.41
N SER A 165 30.48 27.60 10.17
CA SER A 165 30.67 26.66 9.06
C SER A 165 31.82 27.10 8.17
N PHE A 166 32.87 26.29 8.11
CA PHE A 166 34.15 26.67 7.51
C PHE A 166 34.63 25.59 6.56
N GLU A 167 35.04 25.97 5.36
CA GLU A 167 35.92 25.13 4.53
C GLU A 167 37.34 25.25 5.07
N VAL A 168 37.97 24.10 5.37
CA VAL A 168 39.27 24.00 6.08
C VAL A 168 40.34 23.36 5.19
N PRO A 169 40.86 24.11 4.20
CA PRO A 169 41.75 23.55 3.19
C PRO A 169 43.19 23.31 3.70
N LEU A 170 43.79 24.24 4.45
CA LEU A 170 45.26 24.28 4.62
C LEU A 170 45.79 25.10 5.82
N ALA A 171 45.03 25.22 6.91
CA ALA A 171 45.48 25.89 8.15
C ALA A 171 45.27 24.99 9.37
N ASP A 172 46.36 24.64 10.04
CA ASP A 172 46.40 23.53 11.01
C ASP A 172 45.84 23.87 12.41
N ASP A 173 45.32 25.08 12.62
CA ASP A 173 44.96 25.56 13.95
C ASP A 173 43.45 25.82 14.12
N LEU A 174 42.84 24.97 14.95
CA LEU A 174 41.47 25.16 15.46
C LEU A 174 41.47 25.85 16.83
N ALA A 175 42.62 26.28 17.37
CA ALA A 175 42.71 26.93 18.69
C ALA A 175 41.89 28.22 18.75
N ASP A 176 41.91 29.06 17.71
CA ASP A 176 41.10 30.29 17.66
C ASP A 176 39.61 29.97 17.88
N LEU A 177 39.08 28.96 17.17
CA LEU A 177 37.71 28.48 17.34
C LEU A 177 37.47 27.84 18.72
N ALA A 178 38.48 27.18 19.30
CA ALA A 178 38.41 26.61 20.64
C ALA A 178 38.39 27.67 21.77
N THR A 179 38.75 28.94 21.48
CA THR A 179 38.61 30.03 22.47
C THR A 179 37.18 30.58 22.58
N LEU A 180 36.30 30.30 21.61
CA LEU A 180 35.00 30.97 21.49
C LEU A 180 33.98 30.42 22.50
N PRO A 181 33.46 31.24 23.45
CA PRO A 181 32.67 30.76 24.57
C PRO A 181 31.25 30.32 24.20
N ALA A 182 30.67 30.87 23.11
CA ALA A 182 29.32 30.54 22.64
C ALA A 182 29.28 29.46 21.54
N LEU A 183 30.44 29.04 20.99
CA LEU A 183 30.49 28.17 19.82
C LEU A 183 30.08 26.75 20.19
N SER A 184 28.82 26.43 19.88
CA SER A 184 28.18 25.15 20.22
C SER A 184 27.85 24.28 19.00
N ASP A 185 27.75 24.87 17.81
CA ASP A 185 27.44 24.20 16.55
C ASP A 185 28.50 24.54 15.50
N LEU A 186 29.23 23.53 15.01
CA LEU A 186 30.34 23.72 14.09
C LEU A 186 30.26 22.76 12.90
N GLN A 187 30.40 23.29 11.69
CA GLN A 187 30.65 22.51 10.49
C GLN A 187 32.07 22.74 9.97
N LEU A 188 32.79 21.65 9.71
CA LEU A 188 34.08 21.63 9.03
C LEU A 188 33.91 20.95 7.66
N ILE A 189 34.22 21.68 6.59
CA ILE A 189 34.11 21.22 5.21
C ILE A 189 35.50 20.92 4.66
N ASN A 190 35.68 19.71 4.13
CA ASN A 190 36.93 19.12 3.64
C ASN A 190 38.14 19.26 4.61
N PRO A 191 38.00 19.04 5.94
CA PRO A 191 39.09 19.29 6.87
C PRO A 191 40.30 18.39 6.62
N SER A 192 41.48 18.99 6.67
CA SER A 192 42.79 18.32 6.63
C SER A 192 42.94 17.27 7.75
N GLY A 193 43.88 16.33 7.59
CA GLY A 193 44.17 15.32 8.63
C GLY A 193 44.59 15.92 9.97
N SER A 194 45.32 17.04 9.94
CA SER A 194 45.67 17.85 11.11
C SER A 194 44.45 18.48 11.77
N ALA A 195 43.56 19.14 11.00
CA ALA A 195 42.32 19.71 11.55
C ALA A 195 41.41 18.63 12.15
N ARG A 196 41.29 17.45 11.50
CA ARG A 196 40.55 16.29 12.04
C ARG A 196 41.13 15.79 13.38
N ALA A 197 42.46 15.80 13.54
CA ALA A 197 43.12 15.43 14.79
C ALA A 197 43.04 16.53 15.86
N ALA A 198 43.05 17.80 15.45
CA ALA A 198 42.96 18.96 16.33
C ALA A 198 41.53 19.20 16.86
N ALA A 199 40.50 18.69 16.19
CA ALA A 199 39.10 18.90 16.54
C ALA A 199 38.79 18.63 18.03
N ARG A 200 39.53 17.72 18.68
CA ARG A 200 39.42 17.43 20.12
C ARG A 200 39.53 18.65 21.05
N THR A 201 40.17 19.75 20.62
CA THR A 201 40.33 20.98 21.42
C THR A 201 39.04 21.78 21.56
N LEU A 202 38.04 21.55 20.69
CA LEU A 202 36.78 22.29 20.60
C LEU A 202 35.79 21.87 21.71
N VAL A 203 36.19 22.02 22.98
CA VAL A 203 35.46 21.49 24.13
C VAL A 203 34.05 22.08 24.35
N GLY A 204 33.77 23.27 23.81
CA GLY A 204 32.44 23.91 23.86
C GLY A 204 31.44 23.41 22.79
N VAL A 205 31.92 22.72 21.76
CA VAL A 205 31.08 22.28 20.64
C VAL A 205 30.25 21.06 21.05
N THR A 206 28.93 21.17 20.90
CA THR A 206 27.96 20.10 21.19
C THR A 206 27.40 19.44 19.94
N GLN A 207 27.34 20.17 18.82
CA GLN A 207 27.02 19.64 17.49
C GLN A 207 28.21 19.82 16.55
N LEU A 208 28.76 18.73 16.03
CA LEU A 208 29.85 18.75 15.05
C LEU A 208 29.40 18.14 13.74
N ARG A 209 29.63 18.85 12.63
CA ARG A 209 29.36 18.38 11.26
C ARG A 209 30.65 18.29 10.47
N ILE A 210 31.06 17.10 10.06
CA ILE A 210 32.19 16.89 9.16
C ILE A 210 31.65 16.62 7.77
N THR A 211 32.05 17.43 6.79
CA THR A 211 31.77 17.19 5.37
C THR A 211 33.09 16.84 4.68
N THR A 212 33.23 15.67 4.04
CA THR A 212 34.47 15.23 3.41
C THR A 212 34.24 14.62 2.03
N ASN A 213 34.83 15.21 0.99
CA ASN A 213 34.83 14.68 -0.38
C ASN A 213 36.23 14.21 -0.82
N THR A 214 37.15 14.08 0.13
CA THR A 214 38.54 13.65 -0.06
C THR A 214 38.66 12.13 0.01
N ALA A 215 39.77 11.57 -0.49
CA ALA A 215 40.02 10.13 -0.42
C ALA A 215 40.41 9.65 0.99
N ASP A 216 40.89 10.57 1.84
CA ASP A 216 41.34 10.25 3.21
C ASP A 216 40.18 10.07 4.21
N GLY A 217 38.94 10.23 3.76
CA GLY A 217 37.72 9.96 4.53
C GLY A 217 37.70 10.67 5.88
N LEU A 218 37.69 9.89 6.95
CA LEU A 218 37.67 10.32 8.35
C LEU A 218 39.02 10.13 9.06
N ALA A 219 40.08 9.74 8.34
CA ALA A 219 41.35 9.31 8.94
C ALA A 219 41.91 10.32 9.96
N GLY A 220 41.99 9.90 11.23
CA GLY A 220 42.53 10.68 12.34
C GLY A 220 41.52 11.55 13.09
N LEU A 221 40.22 11.49 12.77
CA LEU A 221 39.18 12.31 13.39
C LEU A 221 39.04 12.03 14.90
N ASP A 222 39.33 13.04 15.71
CA ASP A 222 39.32 13.01 17.17
C ASP A 222 38.13 13.84 17.68
N VAL A 223 37.02 13.17 17.99
CA VAL A 223 35.73 13.82 18.27
C VAL A 223 35.80 14.58 19.60
N PRO A 224 35.52 15.91 19.64
CA PRO A 224 35.62 16.72 20.85
C PRO A 224 34.71 16.21 21.99
N PRO A 225 35.16 16.30 23.26
CA PRO A 225 34.51 15.65 24.39
C PRO A 225 33.14 16.24 24.77
N GLY A 226 32.79 17.43 24.26
CA GLY A 226 31.47 18.05 24.45
C GLY A 226 30.42 17.65 23.40
N VAL A 227 30.83 16.97 22.31
CA VAL A 227 29.93 16.66 21.19
C VAL A 227 28.93 15.60 21.60
N THR A 228 27.64 15.96 21.62
CA THR A 228 26.54 15.01 21.82
C THR A 228 25.95 14.55 20.49
N GLN A 229 26.07 15.35 19.43
CA GLN A 229 25.55 15.06 18.09
C GLN A 229 26.64 15.20 17.03
N LEU A 230 26.99 14.09 16.38
CA LEU A 230 27.96 14.02 15.30
C LEU A 230 27.24 13.80 13.96
N TYR A 231 27.52 14.64 12.98
CA TYR A 231 27.04 14.50 11.61
C TYR A 231 28.23 14.27 10.67
N LEU A 232 28.21 13.17 9.93
CA LEU A 232 29.25 12.82 8.95
C LEU A 232 28.62 12.84 7.57
N ASN A 233 29.12 13.69 6.68
CA ASN A 233 28.68 13.80 5.29
C ASN A 233 29.87 13.53 4.37
N GLY A 234 29.74 12.64 3.39
CA GLY A 234 30.81 12.49 2.39
C GLY A 234 30.42 11.69 1.16
N ALA A 235 30.61 12.29 -0.02
CA ALA A 235 30.29 11.64 -1.29
C ALA A 235 31.20 10.43 -1.63
N LYS A 236 32.33 10.29 -0.93
CA LYS A 236 33.32 9.21 -1.09
C LYS A 236 33.55 8.38 0.19
N LEU A 237 32.72 8.56 1.21
CA LEU A 237 32.86 7.84 2.48
C LEU A 237 32.30 6.44 2.31
N THR A 238 33.15 5.40 2.38
CA THR A 238 32.80 3.98 2.16
C THR A 238 32.51 3.21 3.44
N ASP A 239 33.09 3.67 4.55
CA ASP A 239 33.04 3.09 5.89
C ASP A 239 33.33 4.22 6.91
N LEU A 240 33.35 3.90 8.20
CA LEU A 240 33.65 4.85 9.28
C LEU A 240 35.05 4.65 9.86
N THR A 241 35.95 3.96 9.15
CA THR A 241 37.31 3.71 9.65
C THR A 241 38.12 5.01 9.71
N GLY A 242 39.05 5.06 10.66
CA GLY A 242 39.86 6.25 10.92
C GLY A 242 39.28 7.23 11.94
N LEU A 243 38.04 7.03 12.41
CA LEU A 243 37.58 7.57 13.70
C LEU A 243 38.52 7.14 14.83
N LYS A 244 38.77 8.02 15.80
CA LYS A 244 39.41 7.68 17.08
C LYS A 244 38.36 7.34 18.15
N PRO A 245 38.74 6.59 19.21
CA PRO A 245 37.86 6.34 20.34
C PRO A 245 37.29 7.63 20.96
N SER A 246 35.98 7.75 21.07
CA SER A 246 35.32 8.85 21.79
C SER A 246 34.01 8.39 22.44
N SER A 247 33.87 8.67 23.74
CA SER A 247 32.69 8.37 24.54
C SER A 247 31.68 9.53 24.58
N ALA A 248 31.88 10.58 23.77
CA ALA A 248 31.11 11.81 23.81
C ALA A 248 29.79 11.77 23.01
N PRO A 249 29.76 11.41 21.70
CA PRO A 249 28.55 11.49 20.92
C PRO A 249 27.56 10.40 21.34
N ALA A 250 26.36 10.82 21.72
CA ALA A 250 25.22 9.94 21.89
C ALA A 250 24.50 9.70 20.55
N HIS A 251 24.46 10.70 19.68
CA HIS A 251 23.76 10.64 18.40
C HIS A 251 24.74 10.75 17.22
N LEU A 252 24.65 9.82 16.27
CA LEU A 252 25.39 9.83 15.01
C LEU A 252 24.42 9.86 13.82
N THR A 253 24.63 10.81 12.90
CA THR A 253 23.97 10.82 11.59
C THR A 253 25.03 10.74 10.49
N VAL A 254 24.94 9.75 9.60
CA VAL A 254 25.83 9.58 8.44
C VAL A 254 25.05 9.80 7.14
N SER A 255 25.57 10.62 6.24
CA SER A 255 25.02 10.85 4.89
C SER A 255 26.12 10.65 3.86
N ALA A 256 26.11 9.49 3.22
CA ALA A 256 27.20 9.05 2.37
C ALA A 256 26.69 8.03 1.35
N ALA A 257 26.59 8.44 0.08
CA ALA A 257 26.00 7.62 -0.97
C ALA A 257 26.77 6.31 -1.23
N GLN A 258 28.08 6.31 -0.98
CA GLN A 258 28.99 5.19 -1.21
C GLN A 258 29.31 4.37 0.05
N LEU A 259 28.66 4.66 1.19
CA LEU A 259 28.90 3.95 2.45
C LEU A 259 28.35 2.52 2.34
N THR A 260 29.21 1.50 2.43
CA THR A 260 28.85 0.08 2.29
C THR A 260 28.80 -0.68 3.61
N SER A 261 29.61 -0.27 4.60
CA SER A 261 29.62 -0.82 5.95
C SER A 261 29.67 0.28 7.03
N LEU A 262 29.43 -0.12 8.28
CA LEU A 262 29.60 0.73 9.47
C LEU A 262 30.93 0.46 10.21
N ASP A 263 31.93 -0.13 9.54
CA ASP A 263 33.22 -0.44 10.17
C ASP A 263 33.87 0.80 10.77
N GLY A 264 34.37 0.71 12.00
CA GLY A 264 34.88 1.84 12.77
C GLY A 264 33.85 2.54 13.66
N ILE A 265 32.55 2.24 13.56
CA ILE A 265 31.54 2.80 14.47
C ILE A 265 31.75 2.38 15.94
N ASN A 266 32.40 1.24 16.17
CA ASN A 266 32.78 0.74 17.49
C ASN A 266 33.74 1.65 18.28
N GLN A 267 34.31 2.69 17.63
CA GLN A 267 35.06 3.74 18.29
C GLN A 267 34.16 4.70 19.10
N LEU A 268 32.84 4.64 18.90
CA LEU A 268 31.84 5.47 19.56
C LEU A 268 30.90 4.59 20.43
N PRO A 269 31.39 4.02 21.55
CA PRO A 269 30.66 2.99 22.30
C PRO A 269 29.39 3.48 23.00
N ASN A 270 29.24 4.80 23.21
CA ASN A 270 28.13 5.41 23.94
C ASN A 270 26.98 5.89 23.03
N LEU A 271 26.93 5.43 21.77
CA LEU A 271 25.85 5.80 20.85
C LEU A 271 24.51 5.23 21.32
N THR A 272 23.54 6.11 21.53
CA THR A 272 22.13 5.76 21.76
C THR A 272 21.29 5.94 20.50
N GLN A 273 21.71 6.79 19.55
CA GLN A 273 20.99 7.01 18.29
C GLN A 273 21.91 6.93 17.08
N LEU A 274 21.54 6.09 16.11
CA LEU A 274 22.24 5.96 14.83
C LEU A 274 21.26 6.16 13.67
N LYS A 275 21.56 7.13 12.81
CA LYS A 275 20.85 7.36 11.56
C LYS A 275 21.79 7.34 10.37
N THR A 276 21.38 6.67 9.30
CA THR A 276 22.12 6.63 8.05
C THR A 276 21.25 7.06 6.87
N TYR A 277 21.89 7.73 5.91
CA TYR A 277 21.36 8.10 4.61
C TYR A 277 22.35 7.59 3.56
N ALA A 278 22.35 6.26 3.36
CA ALA A 278 23.38 5.53 2.63
C ALA A 278 22.78 4.45 1.73
N SER A 279 22.60 4.76 0.45
CA SER A 279 21.97 3.89 -0.54
C SER A 279 22.71 2.58 -0.82
N ASP A 280 24.02 2.55 -0.54
CA ASP A 280 24.87 1.37 -0.75
C ASP A 280 25.13 0.55 0.52
N LEU A 281 24.63 0.99 1.70
CA LEU A 281 24.90 0.34 2.99
C LEU A 281 24.28 -1.05 3.03
N SER A 282 25.09 -2.08 3.21
CA SER A 282 24.65 -3.48 3.31
C SER A 282 25.10 -4.18 4.57
N ASP A 283 26.24 -3.78 5.16
CA ASP A 283 26.82 -4.42 6.34
C ASP A 283 26.69 -3.52 7.58
N ILE A 284 25.93 -4.00 8.56
CA ILE A 284 25.76 -3.35 9.88
C ILE A 284 26.38 -4.16 11.03
N SER A 285 27.16 -5.21 10.75
CA SER A 285 27.75 -6.10 11.76
C SER A 285 28.55 -5.38 12.86
N ALA A 286 29.20 -4.28 12.51
CA ALA A 286 29.98 -3.43 13.41
C ALA A 286 29.15 -2.79 14.56
N ILE A 287 27.81 -2.72 14.47
CA ILE A 287 26.97 -2.17 15.55
C ILE A 287 26.68 -3.18 16.67
N SER A 288 27.00 -4.46 16.50
CA SER A 288 26.66 -5.55 17.44
C SER A 288 27.08 -5.33 18.91
N GLY A 289 28.05 -4.46 19.17
CA GLY A 289 28.49 -4.07 20.52
C GLY A 289 27.85 -2.80 21.09
N LEU A 290 27.02 -2.07 20.34
CA LEU A 290 26.43 -0.78 20.73
C LEU A 290 25.10 -1.00 21.49
N ILE A 291 25.17 -1.76 22.57
CA ILE A 291 24.01 -2.28 23.32
C ILE A 291 23.07 -1.20 23.92
N ASP A 292 23.51 0.06 23.97
CA ASP A 292 22.74 1.19 24.49
C ASP A 292 21.93 1.95 23.41
N LEU A 293 21.90 1.48 22.16
CA LEU A 293 21.07 2.08 21.09
C LEU A 293 19.57 2.03 21.43
N ASP A 294 18.95 3.20 21.58
CA ASP A 294 17.50 3.40 21.68
C ASP A 294 16.84 3.62 20.30
N SER A 295 17.60 4.06 19.29
CA SER A 295 17.07 4.40 17.96
C SER A 295 18.03 4.03 16.83
N LEU A 296 17.54 3.28 15.85
CA LEU A 296 18.28 2.87 14.66
C LEU A 296 17.47 3.15 13.39
N ASP A 297 18.05 3.95 12.48
CA ASP A 297 17.53 4.21 11.15
C ASP A 297 18.56 3.85 10.08
N VAL A 298 18.31 2.72 9.40
CA VAL A 298 19.07 2.22 8.25
C VAL A 298 18.20 2.12 7.00
N SER A 299 17.18 2.98 6.92
CA SER A 299 16.27 3.02 5.78
C SER A 299 16.94 3.45 4.48
N ASN A 300 16.31 3.12 3.35
CA ASN A 300 16.78 3.45 2.00
C ASN A 300 18.20 2.90 1.72
N SER A 301 18.44 1.64 2.09
CA SER A 301 19.74 0.97 2.03
C SER A 301 19.63 -0.44 1.45
N LYS A 302 20.76 -1.16 1.38
CA LYS A 302 20.85 -2.56 0.92
C LYS A 302 20.91 -3.56 2.06
N VAL A 303 20.69 -3.13 3.31
CA VAL A 303 20.66 -4.02 4.48
C VAL A 303 19.62 -5.13 4.27
N ALA A 304 20.03 -6.36 4.57
CA ALA A 304 19.19 -7.55 4.49
C ALA A 304 19.25 -8.42 5.75
N ASP A 305 20.34 -8.32 6.52
CA ASP A 305 20.60 -9.09 7.74
C ASP A 305 20.44 -8.19 8.97
N LEU A 306 19.57 -8.61 9.90
CA LEU A 306 19.33 -7.96 11.19
C LEU A 306 19.90 -8.72 12.38
N THR A 307 20.59 -9.84 12.18
CA THR A 307 21.24 -10.58 13.28
C THR A 307 22.15 -9.71 14.16
N PRO A 308 22.86 -8.66 13.66
CA PRO A 308 23.64 -7.77 14.52
C PRO A 308 22.82 -7.02 15.57
N ILE A 309 21.53 -6.77 15.34
CA ILE A 309 20.69 -6.03 16.31
C ILE A 309 20.04 -6.90 17.39
N SER A 310 20.16 -8.23 17.31
CA SER A 310 19.46 -9.17 18.21
C SER A 310 19.68 -8.99 19.72
N GLY A 311 20.78 -8.35 20.14
CA GLY A 311 21.09 -8.05 21.54
C GLY A 311 20.66 -6.68 22.06
N HIS A 312 20.07 -5.79 21.23
CA HIS A 312 19.85 -4.38 21.57
C HIS A 312 18.54 -4.17 22.34
N THR A 313 18.42 -4.76 23.53
CA THR A 313 17.16 -4.78 24.30
C THR A 313 16.64 -3.40 24.74
N THR A 314 17.44 -2.35 24.58
CA THR A 314 17.10 -0.93 24.79
C THR A 314 16.40 -0.26 23.60
N LEU A 315 16.41 -0.90 22.41
CA LEU A 315 15.96 -0.30 21.16
C LEU A 315 14.45 -0.03 21.16
N ARG A 316 14.08 1.25 21.04
CA ARG A 316 12.71 1.76 21.02
C ARG A 316 12.20 2.08 19.62
N THR A 317 13.09 2.55 18.74
CA THR A 317 12.75 2.91 17.36
C THR A 317 13.63 2.15 16.37
N LEU A 318 13.00 1.44 15.43
CA LEU A 318 13.68 0.77 14.34
C LEU A 318 13.05 1.15 13.00
N ASN A 319 13.82 1.81 12.14
CA ASN A 319 13.43 2.10 10.76
C ASN A 319 14.34 1.33 9.78
N ILE A 320 13.76 0.34 9.11
CA ILE A 320 14.38 -0.47 8.05
C ILE A 320 13.57 -0.36 6.74
N SER A 321 12.83 0.74 6.57
CA SER A 321 12.03 0.95 5.36
C SER A 321 12.91 1.08 4.10
N ASN A 322 12.40 0.63 2.96
CA ASN A 322 13.12 0.64 1.68
C ASN A 322 14.47 -0.09 1.76
N THR A 323 14.47 -1.31 2.34
CA THR A 323 15.64 -2.18 2.46
C THR A 323 15.40 -3.56 1.84
N ALA A 324 16.43 -4.40 1.81
CA ALA A 324 16.35 -5.77 1.29
C ALA A 324 15.91 -6.81 2.33
N VAL A 325 15.63 -6.41 3.57
CA VAL A 325 15.22 -7.29 4.68
C VAL A 325 13.95 -8.07 4.35
N SER A 326 13.98 -9.38 4.62
CA SER A 326 12.81 -10.27 4.59
C SER A 326 12.56 -11.01 5.90
N ASP A 327 13.61 -11.21 6.71
CA ASP A 327 13.56 -11.90 8.00
C ASP A 327 13.77 -10.89 9.13
N ILE A 328 12.81 -10.81 10.04
CA ILE A 328 12.84 -9.95 11.24
C ILE A 328 12.94 -10.76 12.54
N SER A 329 13.26 -12.06 12.48
CA SER A 329 13.42 -12.93 13.66
C SER A 329 14.36 -12.36 14.72
N ALA A 330 15.39 -11.62 14.31
CA ALA A 330 16.32 -10.91 15.18
C ALA A 330 15.65 -9.87 16.11
N ILE A 331 14.48 -9.31 15.76
CA ILE A 331 13.82 -8.29 16.60
C ILE A 331 12.91 -8.88 17.69
N SER A 332 12.77 -10.21 17.73
CA SER A 332 11.90 -10.91 18.69
C SER A 332 12.23 -10.66 20.17
N GLY A 333 13.50 -10.39 20.49
CA GLY A 333 13.96 -10.06 21.84
C GLY A 333 13.91 -8.56 22.21
N LEU A 334 13.52 -7.68 21.29
CA LEU A 334 13.57 -6.22 21.50
C LEU A 334 12.28 -5.74 22.20
N THR A 335 12.15 -6.07 23.48
CA THR A 335 10.92 -5.89 24.26
C THR A 335 10.52 -4.44 24.53
N ASP A 336 11.42 -3.48 24.31
CA ASP A 336 11.20 -2.05 24.52
C ASP A 336 10.81 -1.27 23.25
N LEU A 337 10.64 -1.96 22.12
CA LEU A 337 10.34 -1.39 20.81
C LEU A 337 8.95 -0.75 20.78
N ASP A 338 8.90 0.57 20.64
CA ASP A 338 7.70 1.41 20.57
C ASP A 338 7.29 1.71 19.12
N SER A 339 8.27 1.83 18.21
CA SER A 339 8.06 2.19 16.80
C SER A 339 8.87 1.30 15.86
N LEU A 340 8.19 0.70 14.87
CA LEU A 340 8.78 -0.15 13.85
C LEU A 340 8.30 0.25 12.45
N ASP A 341 9.23 0.58 11.55
CA ASP A 341 8.96 0.78 10.13
C ASP A 341 9.72 -0.25 9.28
N VAL A 342 8.96 -1.15 8.64
CA VAL A 342 9.45 -2.14 7.68
C VAL A 342 8.91 -1.90 6.27
N SER A 343 8.34 -0.73 5.99
CA SER A 343 7.67 -0.45 4.72
C SER A 343 8.60 -0.56 3.50
N ASN A 344 8.07 -0.96 2.35
CA ASN A 344 8.84 -1.13 1.12
C ASN A 344 10.03 -2.11 1.25
N SER A 345 9.91 -3.08 2.18
CA SER A 345 10.85 -4.20 2.34
C SER A 345 10.25 -5.50 1.81
N LYS A 346 10.93 -6.63 2.03
CA LYS A 346 10.49 -7.98 1.63
C LYS A 346 9.89 -8.78 2.80
N VAL A 347 9.59 -8.14 3.92
CA VAL A 347 8.98 -8.79 5.09
C VAL A 347 7.61 -9.36 4.70
N ALA A 348 7.36 -10.60 5.10
CA ALA A 348 6.10 -11.32 4.92
C ALA A 348 5.56 -11.93 6.21
N ASP A 349 6.45 -12.24 7.16
CA ASP A 349 6.15 -12.87 8.44
C ASP A 349 6.28 -11.83 9.58
N LEU A 350 5.19 -11.64 10.32
CA LEU A 350 5.11 -10.75 11.48
C LEU A 350 5.13 -11.51 12.82
N THR A 351 5.23 -12.84 12.84
CA THR A 351 5.29 -13.62 14.08
C THR A 351 6.38 -13.16 15.06
N PRO A 352 7.56 -12.62 14.64
CA PRO A 352 8.55 -12.10 15.57
C PRO A 352 8.11 -10.90 16.42
N ILE A 353 7.05 -10.17 16.03
CA ILE A 353 6.54 -9.01 16.80
C ILE A 353 5.31 -9.34 17.68
N SER A 354 4.85 -10.59 17.71
CA SER A 354 3.62 -11.00 18.41
C SER A 354 3.65 -10.86 19.95
N GLY A 355 4.81 -10.57 20.54
CA GLY A 355 4.99 -10.37 21.98
C GLY A 355 5.25 -8.92 22.41
N HIS A 356 5.27 -7.96 21.49
CA HIS A 356 5.80 -6.62 21.73
C HIS A 356 4.79 -5.70 22.41
N THR A 357 4.64 -5.86 23.73
CA THR A 357 3.70 -5.09 24.58
C THR A 357 3.99 -3.58 24.68
N THR A 358 5.12 -3.14 24.13
CA THR A 358 5.52 -1.73 24.01
C THR A 358 5.19 -1.13 22.64
N LEU A 359 4.94 -1.94 21.59
CA LEU A 359 4.79 -1.44 20.23
C LEU A 359 3.52 -0.59 20.07
N ARG A 360 3.67 0.67 19.69
CA ARG A 360 2.60 1.66 19.46
C ARG A 360 2.44 2.01 17.99
N THR A 361 3.55 2.11 17.26
CA THR A 361 3.57 2.51 15.85
C THR A 361 4.15 1.38 15.00
N LEU A 362 3.38 0.94 14.00
CA LEU A 362 3.81 -0.06 13.02
C LEU A 362 3.53 0.43 11.59
N ASN A 363 4.57 0.44 10.76
CA ASN A 363 4.44 0.66 9.33
C ASN A 363 4.90 -0.57 8.54
N ILE A 364 3.95 -1.25 7.91
CA ILE A 364 4.13 -2.43 7.04
C ILE A 364 3.75 -2.12 5.59
N SER A 365 3.60 -0.84 5.20
CA SER A 365 3.21 -0.41 3.84
C SER A 365 4.01 -1.09 2.73
N ASN A 366 3.35 -1.56 1.67
CA ASN A 366 4.00 -2.10 0.47
C ASN A 366 5.06 -3.18 0.78
N THR A 367 4.68 -4.18 1.59
CA THR A 367 5.47 -5.38 1.91
C THR A 367 4.77 -6.63 1.38
N ALA A 368 5.28 -7.82 1.70
CA ALA A 368 4.67 -9.10 1.33
C ALA A 368 3.77 -9.69 2.46
N VAL A 369 3.48 -8.90 3.51
CA VAL A 369 2.61 -9.30 4.61
C VAL A 369 1.18 -9.49 4.11
N SER A 370 0.61 -10.67 4.39
CA SER A 370 -0.80 -11.00 4.09
C SER A 370 -1.55 -11.62 5.27
N ASP A 371 -0.84 -12.16 6.26
CA ASP A 371 -1.41 -12.57 7.55
C ASP A 371 -1.10 -11.50 8.62
N LEU A 372 -2.16 -11.02 9.28
CA LEU A 372 -2.09 -10.03 10.36
C LEU A 372 -2.26 -10.67 11.75
N SER A 373 -2.38 -12.00 11.85
CA SER A 373 -2.64 -12.73 13.11
C SER A 373 -1.69 -12.34 14.25
N ALA A 374 -0.41 -12.09 13.95
CA ALA A 374 0.60 -11.64 14.90
C ALA A 374 0.35 -10.25 15.51
N LEU A 375 -0.55 -9.44 14.94
CA LEU A 375 -0.94 -8.13 15.49
C LEU A 375 -2.02 -8.24 16.59
N THR A 376 -2.61 -9.43 16.77
CA THR A 376 -3.70 -9.65 17.71
C THR A 376 -3.26 -9.36 19.16
N GLY A 377 -3.86 -8.34 19.77
CA GLY A 377 -3.55 -7.94 21.14
C GLY A 377 -2.30 -7.07 21.30
N LEU A 378 -1.65 -6.66 20.19
CA LEU A 378 -0.63 -5.61 20.26
C LEU A 378 -1.28 -4.25 20.56
N PRO A 379 -0.73 -3.44 21.46
CA PRO A 379 -1.26 -2.13 21.88
C PRO A 379 -0.97 -1.01 20.87
N LEU A 380 -1.18 -1.27 19.59
CA LEU A 380 -0.95 -0.33 18.49
C LEU A 380 -1.92 0.84 18.56
N THR A 381 -1.38 2.05 18.45
CA THR A 381 -2.11 3.32 18.29
C THR A 381 -1.98 3.88 16.88
N SER A 382 -1.00 3.42 16.10
CA SER A 382 -0.86 3.75 14.68
C SER A 382 -0.43 2.53 13.87
N LEU A 383 -1.22 2.18 12.84
CA LEU A 383 -0.89 1.14 11.87
C LEU A 383 -0.98 1.70 10.44
N LYS A 384 0.12 1.61 9.70
CA LYS A 384 0.15 1.84 8.26
C LYS A 384 0.30 0.49 7.55
N ALA A 385 -0.78 0.02 6.93
CA ALA A 385 -0.83 -1.23 6.17
C ALA A 385 -1.31 -1.11 4.71
N PRO A 386 -0.95 -0.04 3.96
CA PRO A 386 -1.40 0.11 2.58
C PRO A 386 -0.66 -0.79 1.58
N PHE A 387 -1.34 -1.09 0.46
CA PHE A 387 -0.85 -1.86 -0.70
C PHE A 387 -0.36 -3.28 -0.38
N LEU A 388 -1.06 -3.97 0.53
CA LEU A 388 -0.75 -5.36 0.92
C LEU A 388 -1.64 -6.42 0.28
N GLY A 389 -2.73 -6.01 -0.39
CA GLY A 389 -3.72 -6.94 -0.96
C GLY A 389 -4.57 -7.64 0.10
N LEU A 390 -4.64 -7.10 1.32
CA LEU A 390 -5.45 -7.65 2.42
C LEU A 390 -6.92 -7.76 2.02
N THR A 391 -7.58 -8.87 2.35
CA THR A 391 -9.03 -9.07 2.11
C THR A 391 -9.87 -8.95 3.38
N GLU A 392 -9.25 -9.10 4.55
CA GLU A 392 -9.89 -8.98 5.87
C GLU A 392 -8.95 -8.32 6.88
N VAL A 393 -9.52 -7.89 8.02
CA VAL A 393 -8.81 -7.20 9.12
C VAL A 393 -9.21 -7.75 10.49
N THR A 394 -9.58 -9.02 10.58
CA THR A 394 -10.10 -9.67 11.80
C THR A 394 -9.14 -9.56 13.00
N ALA A 395 -7.84 -9.69 12.76
CA ALA A 395 -6.79 -9.54 13.78
C ALA A 395 -6.68 -8.13 14.39
N LEU A 396 -7.25 -7.10 13.74
CA LEU A 396 -7.19 -5.71 14.20
C LEU A 396 -8.30 -5.38 15.23
N ALA A 397 -9.16 -6.34 15.59
CA ALA A 397 -10.30 -6.11 16.47
C ALA A 397 -9.97 -5.80 17.94
N GLY A 398 -8.72 -6.03 18.36
CA GLY A 398 -8.23 -5.68 19.69
C GLY A 398 -7.52 -4.33 19.78
N PHE A 399 -7.56 -3.51 18.73
CA PHE A 399 -6.81 -2.25 18.67
C PHE A 399 -7.29 -1.23 19.72
N GLY A 400 -6.37 -0.37 20.16
CA GLY A 400 -6.66 0.61 21.20
C GLY A 400 -7.68 1.66 20.74
N PRO A 401 -8.41 2.29 21.70
CA PRO A 401 -9.28 3.42 21.39
C PRO A 401 -8.45 4.55 20.74
N HIS A 402 -9.07 5.25 19.79
CA HIS A 402 -8.46 6.31 18.97
C HIS A 402 -7.25 5.88 18.11
N ALA A 403 -7.10 4.59 17.78
CA ALA A 403 -6.04 4.15 16.87
C ALA A 403 -6.21 4.73 15.44
N THR A 404 -5.12 5.22 14.84
CA THR A 404 -5.10 5.62 13.43
C THR A 404 -4.68 4.45 12.55
N VAL A 405 -5.50 4.09 11.55
CA VAL A 405 -5.28 2.91 10.69
C VAL A 405 -5.37 3.30 9.21
N GLU A 406 -4.26 3.16 8.47
CA GLU A 406 -4.19 3.43 7.04
C GLU A 406 -4.22 2.12 6.24
N LEU A 407 -5.29 1.90 5.46
CA LEU A 407 -5.60 0.64 4.76
C LEU A 407 -5.72 0.79 3.23
N ASP A 408 -5.18 1.87 2.68
CA ASP A 408 -5.20 2.18 1.24
C ASP A 408 -4.58 1.04 0.39
N GLY A 409 -4.97 0.91 -0.87
CA GLY A 409 -4.44 -0.11 -1.79
C GLY A 409 -4.96 -1.53 -1.63
N ASN A 410 -5.66 -1.87 -0.54
CA ASN A 410 -6.10 -3.24 -0.22
C ASN A 410 -7.40 -3.68 -0.92
N HIS A 411 -7.91 -4.87 -0.55
CA HIS A 411 -9.11 -5.54 -1.08
C HIS A 411 -10.18 -5.79 0.01
N ILE A 412 -10.20 -4.96 1.06
CA ILE A 412 -11.01 -5.19 2.27
C ILE A 412 -12.46 -4.80 2.01
N LYS A 413 -13.40 -5.67 2.42
CA LYS A 413 -14.85 -5.43 2.32
C LYS A 413 -15.50 -5.14 3.65
N ASP A 414 -15.04 -5.81 4.70
CA ASP A 414 -15.61 -5.73 6.03
C ASP A 414 -14.65 -5.02 7.00
N LEU A 415 -15.03 -3.84 7.46
CA LEU A 415 -14.33 -3.09 8.52
C LEU A 415 -15.02 -3.23 9.88
N SER A 416 -16.07 -4.05 10.00
CA SER A 416 -16.72 -4.35 11.29
C SER A 416 -15.80 -4.96 12.36
N PRO A 417 -14.63 -5.58 12.04
CA PRO A 417 -13.65 -5.90 13.06
C PRO A 417 -13.00 -4.68 13.72
N LEU A 418 -12.90 -3.53 13.05
CA LEU A 418 -12.16 -2.37 13.60
C LEU A 418 -12.91 -1.71 14.77
N PRO A 419 -12.20 -1.13 15.76
CA PRO A 419 -12.84 -0.38 16.85
C PRO A 419 -13.73 0.76 16.34
N ASP A 420 -14.88 0.97 16.98
CA ASP A 420 -15.88 1.99 16.61
C ASP A 420 -15.33 3.44 16.63
N ASP A 421 -14.24 3.69 17.36
CA ASP A 421 -13.60 5.00 17.53
C ASP A 421 -12.21 5.11 16.88
N ALA A 422 -11.83 4.16 16.02
CA ALA A 422 -10.60 4.23 15.24
C ALA A 422 -10.70 5.25 14.10
N GLU A 423 -9.63 6.01 13.85
CA GLU A 423 -9.51 6.88 12.69
C GLU A 423 -8.98 6.08 11.49
N VAL A 424 -9.88 5.68 10.60
CA VAL A 424 -9.55 4.77 9.48
C VAL A 424 -9.45 5.52 8.16
N SER A 425 -8.27 5.53 7.54
CA SER A 425 -8.06 5.98 6.16
C SER A 425 -8.19 4.81 5.18
N ILE A 426 -9.07 4.97 4.20
CA ILE A 426 -9.31 4.05 3.08
C ILE A 426 -9.49 4.82 1.76
N GLY A 427 -8.41 5.43 1.27
CA GLY A 427 -8.43 6.21 0.03
C GLY A 427 -8.67 5.37 -1.22
N VAL A 428 -7.98 4.23 -1.36
CA VAL A 428 -7.88 3.49 -2.64
C VAL A 428 -8.03 1.97 -2.47
N GLN A 429 -9.24 1.43 -2.26
CA GLN A 429 -9.37 -0.03 -2.38
C GLN A 429 -9.13 -0.42 -3.85
N SER A 430 -8.14 -1.28 -4.11
CA SER A 430 -8.06 -1.95 -5.40
C SER A 430 -9.07 -3.09 -5.39
N LEU A 431 -9.80 -3.32 -6.48
CA LEU A 431 -10.65 -4.51 -6.61
C LEU A 431 -10.05 -5.42 -7.70
N PRO A 432 -9.90 -6.74 -7.45
CA PRO A 432 -9.29 -7.67 -8.42
C PRO A 432 -10.02 -7.74 -9.77
N ASP A 433 -11.33 -7.46 -9.75
CA ASP A 433 -12.22 -7.62 -10.90
C ASP A 433 -12.89 -6.29 -11.26
N TYR A 434 -12.97 -6.00 -12.57
CA TYR A 434 -13.78 -4.91 -13.12
C TYR A 434 -15.27 -5.27 -12.98
N PRO A 435 -16.03 -4.71 -12.01
CA PRO A 435 -17.39 -5.15 -11.78
C PRO A 435 -18.32 -4.55 -12.84
N THR A 436 -19.20 -5.35 -13.43
CA THR A 436 -20.24 -4.85 -14.34
C THR A 436 -21.50 -4.52 -13.57
N ALA A 437 -21.93 -3.26 -13.60
CA ALA A 437 -23.18 -2.81 -12.97
C ALA A 437 -24.21 -2.36 -14.02
N THR A 438 -25.48 -2.64 -13.78
CA THR A 438 -26.59 -2.26 -14.69
C THR A 438 -27.00 -0.80 -14.50
N VAL A 439 -27.46 -0.13 -15.58
CA VAL A 439 -27.88 1.28 -15.55
C VAL A 439 -29.06 1.45 -14.60
N GLY A 440 -29.00 2.43 -13.70
CA GLY A 440 -30.11 2.74 -12.79
C GLY A 440 -30.40 1.69 -11.70
N THR A 441 -29.67 0.57 -11.64
CA THR A 441 -29.77 -0.40 -10.54
C THR A 441 -28.71 -0.10 -9.47
N PRO A 442 -29.07 -0.07 -8.17
CA PRO A 442 -28.07 0.06 -7.11
C PRO A 442 -27.12 -1.15 -7.06
N PHE A 443 -25.82 -0.88 -7.09
CA PHE A 443 -24.73 -1.84 -6.95
C PHE A 443 -24.04 -1.63 -5.59
N ASP A 444 -24.15 -2.59 -4.69
CA ASP A 444 -23.51 -2.58 -3.37
C ASP A 444 -22.06 -3.07 -3.47
N PHE A 445 -21.11 -2.25 -3.02
CA PHE A 445 -19.68 -2.62 -3.01
C PHE A 445 -19.34 -3.70 -1.97
N GLY A 446 -20.27 -3.99 -1.05
CA GLY A 446 -20.02 -4.84 0.12
C GLY A 446 -19.24 -4.13 1.23
N LEU A 447 -18.85 -2.87 1.03
CA LEU A 447 -18.13 -2.05 2.02
C LEU A 447 -19.01 -1.75 3.24
N ARG A 448 -18.50 -2.07 4.43
CA ARG A 448 -19.14 -1.79 5.73
C ARG A 448 -18.18 -1.06 6.67
N SER A 449 -18.69 -0.14 7.48
CA SER A 449 -17.98 0.48 8.61
C SER A 449 -17.93 -0.44 9.84
N ALA A 450 -17.19 -0.03 10.89
CA ALA A 450 -17.13 -0.68 12.20
C ALA A 450 -18.54 -1.08 12.73
N ASN A 451 -19.44 -0.10 12.80
CA ASN A 451 -20.84 -0.29 13.21
C ASN A 451 -21.76 -1.00 12.17
N GLY A 452 -21.20 -1.60 11.11
CA GLY A 452 -21.92 -2.36 10.08
C GLY A 452 -22.73 -1.52 9.07
N GLN A 453 -22.65 -0.19 9.09
CA GLN A 453 -23.32 0.65 8.09
C GLN A 453 -22.66 0.50 6.71
N ALA A 454 -23.46 0.48 5.65
CA ALA A 454 -22.97 0.34 4.29
C ALA A 454 -22.36 1.65 3.76
N LEU A 455 -21.08 1.60 3.36
CA LEU A 455 -20.26 2.77 3.02
C LEU A 455 -20.21 3.02 1.51
N CYS A 456 -20.30 4.30 1.14
CA CYS A 456 -20.11 4.76 -0.24
C CYS A 456 -18.66 5.25 -0.43
N PRO A 457 -17.88 4.66 -1.37
CA PRO A 457 -16.57 5.19 -1.71
C PRO A 457 -16.68 6.54 -2.43
N GLN A 458 -15.55 7.25 -2.58
CA GLN A 458 -15.49 8.44 -3.44
C GLN A 458 -15.80 8.03 -4.88
N LEU A 459 -16.87 8.58 -5.44
CA LEU A 459 -17.37 8.26 -6.79
C LEU A 459 -17.49 9.55 -7.60
N PRO A 460 -17.37 9.49 -8.95
CA PRO A 460 -17.56 10.67 -9.80
C PRO A 460 -18.91 11.31 -9.57
N ALA A 461 -18.99 12.65 -9.62
CA ALA A 461 -20.18 13.43 -9.25
C ALA A 461 -21.49 13.07 -10.02
N ALA A 462 -21.39 12.34 -11.14
CA ALA A 462 -22.54 11.81 -11.88
C ALA A 462 -23.16 10.56 -11.23
N VAL A 463 -22.45 9.87 -10.34
CA VAL A 463 -22.87 8.63 -9.68
C VAL A 463 -23.50 8.96 -8.33
N LEU A 464 -24.76 8.61 -8.13
CA LEU A 464 -25.35 8.61 -6.79
C LEU A 464 -24.91 7.36 -6.03
N CYS A 465 -24.62 7.48 -4.74
CA CYS A 465 -24.49 6.33 -3.85
C CYS A 465 -25.26 6.59 -2.56
N THR A 466 -26.07 5.60 -2.17
CA THR A 466 -26.96 5.67 -1.01
C THR A 466 -26.84 4.35 -0.26
N ASN A 467 -26.51 4.40 1.05
CA ASN A 467 -26.32 3.22 1.90
C ASN A 467 -25.41 2.16 1.24
N GLY A 468 -24.23 2.58 0.78
CA GLY A 468 -23.23 1.72 0.12
C GLY A 468 -23.59 1.20 -1.28
N ALA A 469 -24.77 1.50 -1.80
CA ALA A 469 -25.19 1.09 -3.13
C ALA A 469 -25.11 2.25 -4.15
N ALA A 470 -24.19 2.13 -5.11
CA ALA A 470 -24.02 3.09 -6.20
C ALA A 470 -25.01 2.86 -7.35
N THR A 471 -25.60 3.94 -7.85
CA THR A 471 -26.49 3.96 -9.01
C THR A 471 -25.90 4.84 -10.09
N TYR A 472 -25.60 4.22 -11.23
CA TYR A 472 -24.93 4.85 -12.36
C TYR A 472 -25.94 5.39 -13.38
N PRO A 473 -25.79 6.64 -13.86
CA PRO A 473 -26.83 7.31 -14.65
C PRO A 473 -26.78 6.99 -16.15
N ALA A 474 -25.65 6.47 -16.66
CA ALA A 474 -25.44 6.28 -18.08
C ALA A 474 -24.37 5.20 -18.36
N SER A 475 -24.35 4.70 -19.60
CA SER A 475 -23.33 3.78 -20.06
C SER A 475 -21.99 4.47 -20.30
N GLY A 476 -20.92 3.85 -19.82
CA GLY A 476 -19.56 4.35 -19.95
C GLY A 476 -18.59 3.60 -19.03
N THR A 477 -17.32 4.00 -19.11
CA THR A 477 -16.30 3.67 -18.11
C THR A 477 -16.16 4.86 -17.17
N TYR A 478 -16.47 4.67 -15.88
CA TYR A 478 -16.22 5.69 -14.88
C TYR A 478 -15.06 5.23 -14.00
N ARG A 479 -14.18 6.19 -13.68
CA ARG A 479 -13.04 6.04 -12.79
C ARG A 479 -13.25 6.96 -11.60
N THR A 480 -12.92 6.51 -10.40
CA THR A 480 -12.85 7.36 -9.21
C THR A 480 -11.58 8.18 -9.26
N ASP A 481 -11.62 9.44 -8.87
CA ASP A 481 -10.38 10.21 -8.68
C ASP A 481 -9.58 9.60 -7.51
N GLY A 482 -8.32 9.24 -7.76
CA GLY A 482 -7.42 8.58 -6.79
C GLY A 482 -7.25 7.06 -6.96
N GLY A 483 -8.09 6.36 -7.75
CA GLY A 483 -8.04 4.88 -7.80
C GLY A 483 -8.64 4.25 -9.06
N SER A 484 -8.15 3.08 -9.46
CA SER A 484 -8.62 2.37 -10.67
C SER A 484 -9.82 1.45 -10.39
N PHE A 485 -10.96 2.02 -10.03
CA PHE A 485 -12.24 1.38 -10.35
C PHE A 485 -12.57 1.66 -11.81
N SER A 486 -13.08 0.66 -12.55
CA SER A 486 -13.47 0.82 -13.95
C SER A 486 -14.57 -0.19 -14.29
N PHE A 487 -15.82 0.22 -14.13
CA PHE A 487 -16.97 -0.55 -14.60
C PHE A 487 -17.34 -0.11 -16.01
N THR A 488 -17.63 -1.06 -16.91
CA THR A 488 -18.16 -0.74 -18.25
C THR A 488 -19.65 -1.05 -18.27
N GLN A 489 -20.46 0.00 -18.22
CA GLN A 489 -21.92 -0.11 -18.28
C GLN A 489 -22.41 -0.05 -19.74
N TYR A 490 -23.40 -0.89 -20.09
CA TYR A 490 -23.96 -1.00 -21.45
C TYR A 490 -25.47 -0.72 -21.47
N ALA A 491 -25.92 0.08 -22.43
CA ALA A 491 -27.33 0.44 -22.62
C ALA A 491 -27.84 -0.09 -23.96
N GLY A 492 -28.83 -0.97 -23.86
CA GLY A 492 -29.63 -1.51 -24.93
C GLY A 492 -30.71 -2.41 -24.32
N PRO A 493 -31.69 -2.89 -25.10
CA PRO A 493 -32.46 -4.05 -24.66
C PRO A 493 -31.50 -5.20 -24.32
N ASN A 494 -31.86 -6.00 -23.32
CA ASN A 494 -31.10 -7.19 -22.93
C ASN A 494 -30.65 -7.97 -24.16
N ARG A 495 -29.36 -8.29 -24.22
CA ARG A 495 -28.83 -9.05 -25.34
C ARG A 495 -29.30 -10.51 -25.24
N THR A 496 -29.61 -11.13 -26.36
CA THR A 496 -29.94 -12.55 -26.38
C THR A 496 -28.66 -13.39 -26.39
N PHE A 497 -28.68 -14.55 -25.71
CA PHE A 497 -27.59 -15.51 -25.81
C PHE A 497 -27.59 -16.17 -27.19
N THR A 498 -26.41 -16.29 -27.80
CA THR A 498 -26.21 -17.20 -28.94
C THR A 498 -25.80 -18.56 -28.40
N HIS A 499 -26.62 -19.58 -28.65
CA HIS A 499 -26.35 -20.95 -28.22
C HIS A 499 -26.72 -21.96 -29.33
N PRO A 500 -26.05 -23.13 -29.40
CA PRO A 500 -26.48 -24.22 -30.27
C PRO A 500 -27.73 -24.92 -29.73
N SER A 501 -28.38 -25.73 -30.58
CA SER A 501 -29.43 -26.64 -30.12
C SER A 501 -28.87 -27.65 -29.13
N ILE A 502 -29.40 -27.68 -27.90
CA ILE A 502 -28.95 -28.60 -26.86
C ILE A 502 -29.55 -30.00 -27.06
N THR A 503 -28.80 -31.05 -26.70
CA THR A 503 -29.19 -32.45 -26.95
C THR A 503 -28.98 -33.35 -25.74
N VAL A 504 -29.76 -34.44 -25.66
CA VAL A 504 -29.50 -35.55 -24.73
C VAL A 504 -28.62 -36.58 -25.43
N GLN A 505 -27.51 -36.96 -24.81
CA GLN A 505 -26.66 -38.08 -25.21
C GLN A 505 -26.92 -39.30 -24.32
N GLY A 506 -26.81 -40.50 -24.90
CA GLY A 506 -27.05 -41.77 -24.22
C GLY A 506 -28.31 -42.48 -24.71
N LYS A 507 -28.60 -43.66 -24.15
CA LYS A 507 -29.77 -44.47 -24.51
C LYS A 507 -30.78 -44.43 -23.35
N PRO A 508 -32.05 -44.05 -23.59
CA PRO A 508 -33.09 -44.01 -22.56
C PRO A 508 -33.53 -45.45 -22.21
N VAL A 509 -32.75 -46.11 -21.36
CA VAL A 509 -32.97 -47.47 -20.87
C VAL A 509 -32.69 -47.46 -19.37
N ILE A 510 -33.54 -48.12 -18.60
CA ILE A 510 -33.33 -48.26 -17.15
C ILE A 510 -31.93 -48.77 -16.82
N ASP A 511 -31.38 -48.20 -15.75
CA ASP A 511 -30.05 -48.47 -15.23
C ASP A 511 -28.86 -47.95 -16.06
N LEU A 512 -29.12 -47.04 -17.00
CA LEU A 512 -28.10 -46.23 -17.67
C LEU A 512 -28.25 -44.75 -17.35
N ASP A 513 -27.16 -44.02 -17.47
CA ASP A 513 -27.14 -42.56 -17.45
C ASP A 513 -27.37 -41.98 -18.85
N ILE A 514 -28.07 -40.86 -18.89
CA ILE A 514 -28.10 -39.94 -20.03
C ILE A 514 -27.49 -38.61 -19.61
N SER A 515 -26.78 -37.94 -20.50
CA SER A 515 -26.15 -36.64 -20.25
C SER A 515 -26.75 -35.56 -21.15
N VAL A 516 -26.70 -34.30 -20.72
CA VAL A 516 -27.08 -33.16 -21.56
C VAL A 516 -25.83 -32.49 -22.14
N ILE A 517 -25.81 -32.30 -23.46
CA ILE A 517 -24.79 -31.53 -24.18
C ILE A 517 -25.39 -30.14 -24.45
N THR A 518 -24.84 -29.13 -23.78
CA THR A 518 -25.28 -27.72 -23.83
C THR A 518 -24.58 -26.90 -24.90
N GLY A 519 -23.40 -27.35 -25.34
CA GLY A 519 -22.54 -26.64 -26.31
C GLY A 519 -21.95 -25.34 -25.75
N LYS A 520 -21.28 -24.56 -26.61
CA LYS A 520 -20.70 -23.27 -26.22
C LYS A 520 -21.76 -22.16 -26.30
N TRP A 521 -22.06 -21.56 -25.15
CA TRP A 521 -22.87 -20.35 -25.06
C TRP A 521 -22.00 -19.12 -25.30
N SER A 522 -22.53 -18.12 -26.00
CA SER A 522 -21.84 -16.85 -26.26
C SER A 522 -22.75 -15.68 -25.87
N PRO A 523 -22.34 -14.84 -24.90
CA PRO A 523 -21.17 -15.01 -24.00
C PRO A 523 -21.33 -16.22 -23.07
N THR A 524 -20.26 -16.57 -22.35
CA THR A 524 -20.32 -17.58 -21.28
C THR A 524 -21.15 -17.04 -20.11
N PRO A 525 -22.19 -17.76 -19.64
CA PRO A 525 -23.01 -17.30 -18.52
C PRO A 525 -22.29 -17.40 -17.17
N THR A 526 -22.60 -16.49 -16.24
CA THR A 526 -22.14 -16.56 -14.84
C THR A 526 -22.97 -17.54 -14.01
N VAL A 527 -24.25 -17.72 -14.35
CA VAL A 527 -25.14 -18.70 -13.69
C VAL A 527 -25.72 -19.64 -14.73
N ALA A 528 -25.59 -20.95 -14.49
CA ALA A 528 -26.09 -22.01 -15.35
C ALA A 528 -26.79 -23.07 -14.51
N THR A 529 -28.03 -23.42 -14.85
CA THR A 529 -28.80 -24.46 -14.16
C THR A 529 -29.36 -25.49 -15.14
N ILE A 530 -29.34 -26.76 -14.74
CA ILE A 530 -29.87 -27.89 -15.52
C ILE A 530 -31.05 -28.48 -14.75
N ARG A 531 -32.17 -28.67 -15.44
CA ARG A 531 -33.35 -29.38 -14.92
C ARG A 531 -33.76 -30.52 -15.83
N TRP A 532 -34.17 -31.63 -15.23
CA TRP A 532 -34.62 -32.84 -15.90
C TRP A 532 -36.12 -33.03 -15.69
N TYR A 533 -36.84 -33.40 -16.75
CA TYR A 533 -38.29 -33.53 -16.75
C TYR A 533 -38.73 -34.89 -17.28
N ARG A 534 -39.69 -35.52 -16.60
CA ARG A 534 -40.41 -36.72 -17.05
C ARG A 534 -41.82 -36.31 -17.47
N ASP A 535 -42.13 -36.41 -18.76
CA ASP A 535 -43.41 -36.00 -19.36
C ASP A 535 -43.90 -34.60 -18.89
N GLY A 536 -42.95 -33.67 -18.66
CA GLY A 536 -43.20 -32.28 -18.24
C GLY A 536 -43.12 -32.02 -16.73
N VAL A 537 -43.05 -33.06 -15.89
CA VAL A 537 -42.87 -32.93 -14.42
C VAL A 537 -41.38 -32.91 -14.09
N ASP A 538 -40.96 -31.96 -13.24
CA ASP A 538 -39.57 -31.83 -12.79
C ASP A 538 -39.16 -33.05 -11.93
N VAL A 539 -38.06 -33.69 -12.31
CA VAL A 539 -37.46 -34.87 -11.67
C VAL A 539 -35.96 -34.67 -11.41
N THR A 540 -35.51 -33.42 -11.35
CA THR A 540 -34.09 -33.04 -11.23
C THR A 540 -33.48 -33.60 -9.93
N PRO A 541 -32.38 -34.39 -10.00
CA PRO A 541 -31.67 -34.83 -8.81
C PRO A 541 -31.02 -33.64 -8.07
N SER A 542 -30.82 -33.79 -6.75
CA SER A 542 -30.10 -32.82 -5.93
C SER A 542 -28.72 -32.50 -6.51
N GLY A 543 -28.37 -31.20 -6.59
CA GLY A 543 -27.07 -30.75 -7.12
C GLY A 543 -27.05 -30.40 -8.61
N ALA A 544 -28.21 -30.34 -9.29
CA ALA A 544 -28.36 -29.95 -10.70
C ALA A 544 -27.39 -30.65 -11.69
N PRO A 545 -27.27 -31.99 -11.65
CA PRO A 545 -26.25 -32.70 -12.42
C PRO A 545 -26.45 -32.64 -13.94
N SER A 546 -25.34 -32.60 -14.66
CA SER A 546 -25.28 -32.73 -16.13
C SER A 546 -25.65 -34.13 -16.66
N PHE A 547 -25.89 -35.08 -15.75
CA PHE A 547 -26.32 -36.45 -16.02
C PHE A 547 -27.60 -36.78 -15.25
N TYR A 548 -28.40 -37.69 -15.81
CA TYR A 548 -29.61 -38.23 -15.18
C TYR A 548 -29.63 -39.75 -15.31
N ARG A 549 -29.73 -40.42 -14.17
CA ARG A 549 -29.80 -41.88 -14.06
C ARG A 549 -31.24 -42.35 -14.31
N ILE A 550 -31.47 -43.10 -15.38
CA ILE A 550 -32.81 -43.61 -15.71
C ILE A 550 -33.27 -44.64 -14.66
N THR A 551 -34.42 -44.35 -14.04
CA THR A 551 -35.05 -45.13 -12.97
C THR A 551 -36.21 -46.01 -13.48
N ALA A 552 -36.74 -46.87 -12.61
CA ALA A 552 -37.94 -47.65 -12.91
C ALA A 552 -39.20 -46.81 -13.17
N ALA A 553 -39.29 -45.61 -12.60
CA ALA A 553 -40.43 -44.71 -12.78
C ALA A 553 -40.41 -43.98 -14.14
N ASP A 554 -39.28 -43.99 -14.85
CA ASP A 554 -39.15 -43.40 -16.18
C ASP A 554 -39.68 -44.31 -17.30
N VAL A 555 -39.77 -45.63 -17.05
CA VAL A 555 -40.17 -46.61 -18.06
C VAL A 555 -41.57 -46.29 -18.59
N GLY A 556 -41.71 -46.25 -19.92
CA GLY A 556 -42.94 -45.84 -20.61
C GLY A 556 -43.10 -44.32 -20.83
N HIS A 557 -42.29 -43.49 -20.19
CA HIS A 557 -42.31 -42.02 -20.28
C HIS A 557 -41.18 -41.51 -21.19
N ARG A 558 -41.15 -40.20 -21.47
CA ARG A 558 -40.04 -39.52 -22.14
C ARG A 558 -39.34 -38.56 -21.18
N ILE A 559 -38.03 -38.44 -21.33
CA ILE A 559 -37.18 -37.57 -20.52
C ILE A 559 -36.73 -36.37 -21.36
N LYS A 560 -36.64 -35.20 -20.76
CA LYS A 560 -36.21 -33.95 -21.40
C LYS A 560 -35.32 -33.16 -20.44
N ALA A 561 -34.27 -32.52 -20.93
CA ALA A 561 -33.49 -31.56 -20.14
C ALA A 561 -33.79 -30.13 -20.58
N CYS A 562 -33.73 -29.19 -19.65
CA CYS A 562 -33.66 -27.76 -19.92
C CYS A 562 -32.43 -27.16 -19.23
N TYR A 563 -31.75 -26.26 -19.93
CA TYR A 563 -30.61 -25.49 -19.46
C TYR A 563 -31.00 -24.02 -19.45
N THR A 564 -30.93 -23.38 -18.29
CA THR A 564 -31.22 -21.96 -18.11
C THR A 564 -29.91 -21.22 -17.83
N ALA A 565 -29.58 -20.29 -18.72
CA ALA A 565 -28.41 -19.42 -18.62
C ALA A 565 -28.81 -18.02 -18.14
N SER A 566 -28.01 -17.44 -17.25
CA SER A 566 -28.10 -16.04 -16.87
C SER A 566 -26.72 -15.38 -16.85
N LEU A 567 -26.71 -14.10 -17.26
CA LEU A 567 -25.59 -13.18 -17.23
C LEU A 567 -26.19 -11.76 -17.22
N ASP A 568 -25.65 -10.87 -16.42
CA ASP A 568 -26.18 -9.50 -16.34
C ASP A 568 -26.05 -8.77 -17.70
N GLY A 569 -27.09 -8.02 -18.07
CA GLY A 569 -27.24 -7.40 -19.39
C GLY A 569 -27.68 -8.34 -20.51
N TYR A 570 -27.96 -9.62 -20.20
CA TYR A 570 -28.51 -10.61 -21.14
C TYR A 570 -29.87 -11.14 -20.66
N ASP A 571 -30.75 -11.48 -21.61
CA ASP A 571 -32.03 -12.11 -21.28
C ASP A 571 -31.80 -13.52 -20.75
N THR A 572 -32.38 -13.82 -19.57
CA THR A 572 -32.33 -15.18 -18.99
C THR A 572 -32.96 -16.17 -19.98
N THR A 573 -32.11 -16.96 -20.63
CA THR A 573 -32.49 -17.77 -21.78
C THR A 573 -32.53 -19.23 -21.37
N THR A 574 -33.68 -19.87 -21.57
CA THR A 574 -33.86 -21.31 -21.31
C THR A 574 -33.93 -22.08 -22.63
N ALA A 575 -32.90 -22.87 -22.92
CA ALA A 575 -32.92 -23.84 -24.00
C ALA A 575 -33.34 -25.20 -23.46
N CYS A 576 -34.13 -25.96 -24.22
CA CYS A 576 -34.47 -27.33 -23.84
C CYS A 576 -34.20 -28.32 -24.97
N THR A 577 -33.88 -29.56 -24.59
CA THR A 577 -33.72 -30.66 -25.53
C THR A 577 -35.07 -31.07 -26.13
N ALA A 578 -35.03 -31.76 -27.27
CA ALA A 578 -36.14 -32.64 -27.64
C ALA A 578 -36.32 -33.73 -26.54
N PRO A 579 -37.56 -34.21 -26.29
CA PRO A 579 -37.77 -35.38 -25.45
C PRO A 579 -37.09 -36.62 -26.04
N THR A 580 -36.57 -37.50 -25.17
CA THR A 580 -35.98 -38.78 -25.58
C THR A 580 -37.00 -39.67 -26.30
N ALA A 581 -36.51 -40.73 -26.96
CA ALA A 581 -37.35 -41.90 -27.21
C ALA A 581 -37.94 -42.42 -25.87
N VAL A 582 -39.10 -43.06 -25.94
CA VAL A 582 -39.76 -43.66 -24.78
C VAL A 582 -38.82 -44.63 -24.09
N VAL A 583 -38.65 -44.48 -22.77
CA VAL A 583 -37.76 -45.34 -21.99
C VAL A 583 -38.28 -46.78 -22.03
N LYS A 584 -37.45 -47.69 -22.57
CA LYS A 584 -37.81 -49.10 -22.73
C LYS A 584 -37.43 -49.90 -21.48
N PRO A 585 -38.25 -50.91 -21.10
CA PRO A 585 -37.89 -51.82 -20.04
C PRO A 585 -36.67 -52.67 -20.43
N ARG A 586 -35.79 -52.95 -19.47
CA ARG A 586 -34.59 -53.77 -19.69
C ARG A 586 -34.92 -55.26 -19.60
N GLN A 587 -34.20 -56.08 -20.35
CA GLN A 587 -34.29 -57.55 -20.22
C GLN A 587 -33.43 -58.02 -19.05
N PHE A 588 -33.86 -59.09 -18.36
CA PHE A 588 -33.07 -59.74 -17.32
C PHE A 588 -31.76 -60.27 -17.92
N GLY A 589 -30.62 -59.97 -17.30
CA GLY A 589 -29.31 -60.49 -17.70
C GLY A 589 -29.15 -61.97 -17.36
N SER A 590 -29.70 -62.41 -16.22
CA SER A 590 -29.75 -63.82 -15.83
C SER A 590 -31.17 -64.39 -15.82
N ILE A 591 -31.40 -65.42 -16.63
CA ILE A 591 -32.67 -66.15 -16.74
C ILE A 591 -32.41 -67.68 -16.63
N PRO A 592 -32.26 -68.21 -15.40
CA PRO A 592 -31.97 -69.63 -15.20
C PRO A 592 -33.19 -70.51 -15.50
N SER A 593 -32.96 -71.79 -15.79
CA SER A 593 -34.03 -72.78 -15.99
C SER A 593 -34.50 -73.36 -14.66
N PRO A 594 -35.80 -73.27 -14.31
CA PRO A 594 -36.30 -73.88 -13.09
C PRO A 594 -36.45 -75.40 -13.23
N ARG A 595 -36.23 -76.12 -12.13
CA ARG A 595 -36.38 -77.58 -11.98
C ARG A 595 -37.09 -77.90 -10.67
N LEU A 596 -37.60 -79.12 -10.54
CA LEU A 596 -38.17 -79.62 -9.27
C LEU A 596 -37.19 -80.57 -8.58
N ALA A 597 -36.78 -80.21 -7.36
CA ALA A 597 -36.08 -81.08 -6.42
C ALA A 597 -37.08 -81.80 -5.51
N GLY A 598 -36.68 -82.97 -4.99
CA GLY A 598 -37.51 -83.79 -4.08
C GLY A 598 -38.11 -85.05 -4.72
N THR A 599 -38.68 -85.91 -3.88
CA THR A 599 -39.20 -87.22 -4.26
C THR A 599 -40.54 -87.10 -4.99
N LYS A 600 -40.62 -87.61 -6.22
CA LYS A 600 -41.83 -87.55 -7.09
C LYS A 600 -42.88 -88.62 -6.73
N ARG A 601 -43.22 -88.71 -5.44
CA ARG A 601 -44.17 -89.68 -4.86
C ARG A 601 -45.15 -88.96 -3.95
N VAL A 602 -46.42 -89.40 -3.94
CA VAL A 602 -47.45 -88.87 -3.02
C VAL A 602 -46.94 -88.78 -1.57
N GLY A 603 -47.28 -87.69 -0.89
CA GLY A 603 -46.92 -87.39 0.51
C GLY A 603 -45.66 -86.53 0.67
N HIS A 604 -44.74 -86.56 -0.31
CA HIS A 604 -43.50 -85.80 -0.32
C HIS A 604 -43.68 -84.38 -0.86
N THR A 605 -42.72 -83.50 -0.54
CA THR A 605 -42.67 -82.12 -1.04
C THR A 605 -41.74 -82.01 -2.24
N LEU A 606 -42.18 -81.32 -3.29
CA LEU A 606 -41.33 -80.85 -4.38
C LEU A 606 -41.00 -79.37 -4.15
N THR A 607 -39.73 -79.00 -4.32
CA THR A 607 -39.25 -77.62 -4.19
C THR A 607 -38.70 -77.12 -5.52
N THR A 608 -39.05 -75.89 -5.88
CA THR A 608 -38.56 -75.26 -7.12
C THR A 608 -37.15 -74.75 -6.91
N VAL A 609 -36.20 -75.31 -7.67
CA VAL A 609 -34.79 -74.88 -7.71
C VAL A 609 -34.45 -74.34 -9.09
N ALA A 610 -33.37 -73.58 -9.23
CA ALA A 610 -32.92 -73.00 -10.51
C ALA A 610 -31.49 -73.44 -10.85
N THR A 611 -31.14 -73.49 -12.13
CA THR A 611 -29.78 -73.86 -12.60
C THR A 611 -28.73 -72.76 -12.41
N GLY A 612 -29.07 -71.67 -11.72
CA GLY A 612 -28.22 -70.50 -11.50
C GLY A 612 -29.02 -69.40 -10.79
N PRO A 613 -28.37 -68.26 -10.44
CA PRO A 613 -29.06 -67.12 -9.83
C PRO A 613 -30.02 -66.46 -10.82
N TRP A 614 -31.15 -65.96 -10.31
CA TRP A 614 -31.99 -65.01 -11.06
C TRP A 614 -31.35 -63.62 -11.02
N GLU A 615 -31.74 -62.75 -11.95
CA GLU A 615 -31.45 -61.31 -11.93
C GLU A 615 -31.54 -60.73 -10.50
N GLU A 616 -30.50 -60.01 -10.07
CA GLU A 616 -30.43 -59.45 -8.73
C GLU A 616 -31.58 -58.46 -8.46
N GLY A 617 -32.15 -58.50 -7.25
CA GLY A 617 -33.33 -57.72 -6.89
C GLY A 617 -34.66 -58.19 -7.52
N SER A 618 -34.68 -59.26 -8.31
CA SER A 618 -35.95 -59.78 -8.87
C SER A 618 -36.79 -60.57 -7.85
N VAL A 619 -38.10 -60.33 -7.85
CA VAL A 619 -39.11 -61.05 -7.06
C VAL A 619 -39.61 -62.25 -7.88
N ARG A 620 -39.90 -63.38 -7.22
CA ARG A 620 -40.35 -64.62 -7.88
C ARG A 620 -41.72 -65.04 -7.37
N HIS A 621 -42.66 -65.23 -8.28
CA HIS A 621 -44.01 -65.73 -8.03
C HIS A 621 -44.16 -67.14 -8.64
N TYR A 622 -44.76 -68.06 -7.89
CA TYR A 622 -44.93 -69.45 -8.31
C TYR A 622 -46.40 -69.77 -8.56
N GLN A 623 -46.67 -70.72 -9.45
CA GLN A 623 -47.99 -71.28 -9.64
C GLN A 623 -47.88 -72.74 -10.07
N TRP A 624 -48.45 -73.65 -9.28
CA TRP A 624 -48.42 -75.09 -9.56
C TRP A 624 -49.57 -75.54 -10.48
N TYR A 625 -49.32 -76.60 -11.24
CA TYR A 625 -50.25 -77.17 -12.22
C TYR A 625 -50.26 -78.70 -12.15
N ARG A 626 -51.44 -79.29 -12.33
CA ARG A 626 -51.67 -80.73 -12.52
C ARG A 626 -52.33 -80.96 -13.88
N ASP A 627 -51.69 -81.77 -14.72
CA ASP A 627 -52.11 -82.01 -16.12
C ASP A 627 -52.43 -80.72 -16.90
N GLY A 628 -51.60 -79.69 -16.70
CA GLY A 628 -51.78 -78.37 -17.32
C GLY A 628 -52.88 -77.50 -16.69
N LYS A 629 -53.70 -78.01 -15.76
CA LYS A 629 -54.71 -77.24 -15.02
C LYS A 629 -54.10 -76.58 -13.78
N LYS A 630 -54.43 -75.30 -13.55
CA LYS A 630 -53.93 -74.48 -12.43
C LYS A 630 -54.43 -75.02 -11.09
N LEU A 631 -53.53 -75.31 -10.15
CA LEU A 631 -53.89 -75.65 -8.78
C LEU A 631 -54.16 -74.35 -7.99
N ARG A 632 -55.44 -74.05 -7.70
CA ARG A 632 -55.83 -72.83 -6.97
C ARG A 632 -55.18 -72.81 -5.56
N GLY A 633 -54.68 -71.64 -5.15
CA GLY A 633 -53.99 -71.44 -3.86
C GLY A 633 -52.52 -71.89 -3.82
N GLU A 634 -52.07 -72.75 -4.74
CA GLU A 634 -50.70 -73.29 -4.72
C GLU A 634 -49.70 -72.33 -5.38
N THR A 635 -49.21 -71.36 -4.60
CA THR A 635 -48.33 -70.27 -5.06
C THR A 635 -46.96 -70.20 -4.34
N SER A 636 -46.68 -71.14 -3.43
CA SER A 636 -45.38 -71.27 -2.77
C SER A 636 -44.31 -71.83 -3.71
N ALA A 637 -43.03 -71.56 -3.41
CA ALA A 637 -41.88 -72.16 -4.09
C ALA A 637 -41.83 -73.70 -3.94
N SER A 638 -42.52 -74.26 -2.94
CA SER A 638 -42.66 -75.70 -2.69
C SER A 638 -44.12 -76.14 -2.68
N TYR A 639 -44.37 -77.39 -3.08
CA TYR A 639 -45.69 -78.03 -3.09
C TYR A 639 -45.64 -79.44 -2.54
N ARG A 640 -46.53 -79.76 -1.60
CA ARG A 640 -46.66 -81.11 -1.03
C ARG A 640 -47.64 -81.93 -1.85
N LEU A 641 -47.14 -83.02 -2.44
CA LEU A 641 -47.89 -83.92 -3.31
C LEU A 641 -49.01 -84.62 -2.55
N ARG A 642 -50.25 -84.44 -3.01
CA ARG A 642 -51.48 -84.98 -2.43
C ARG A 642 -51.86 -86.30 -3.11
N LYS A 643 -52.78 -87.07 -2.50
CA LYS A 643 -53.32 -88.32 -3.07
C LYS A 643 -53.85 -88.14 -4.51
N ALA A 644 -54.43 -86.96 -4.79
CA ALA A 644 -54.98 -86.59 -6.09
C ALA A 644 -53.94 -86.18 -7.15
N ASP A 645 -52.63 -86.14 -6.82
CA ASP A 645 -51.55 -85.93 -7.81
C ASP A 645 -51.05 -87.25 -8.42
N ARG A 646 -51.43 -88.41 -7.85
CA ARG A 646 -50.90 -89.71 -8.26
C ARG A 646 -51.22 -90.01 -9.74
N ARG A 647 -50.22 -90.48 -10.49
CA ARG A 647 -50.25 -90.72 -11.95
C ARG A 647 -50.41 -89.46 -12.83
N HIS A 648 -50.74 -88.31 -12.26
CA HIS A 648 -50.82 -87.04 -12.97
C HIS A 648 -49.43 -86.40 -13.17
N LEU A 649 -49.36 -85.44 -14.10
CA LEU A 649 -48.18 -84.64 -14.39
C LEU A 649 -48.18 -83.33 -13.60
N ILE A 650 -47.12 -83.10 -12.82
CA ILE A 650 -46.92 -81.87 -12.04
C ILE A 650 -45.84 -81.01 -12.68
N LYS A 651 -46.13 -79.71 -12.83
CA LYS A 651 -45.17 -78.65 -13.19
C LYS A 651 -45.47 -77.38 -12.42
N VAL A 652 -44.49 -76.49 -12.30
CA VAL A 652 -44.66 -75.15 -11.75
C VAL A 652 -44.28 -74.10 -12.78
N ARG A 653 -45.03 -73.00 -12.81
CA ARG A 653 -44.68 -71.77 -13.52
C ARG A 653 -43.99 -70.84 -12.54
N VAL A 654 -42.82 -70.33 -12.92
CA VAL A 654 -42.11 -69.28 -12.20
C VAL A 654 -42.24 -68.00 -13.03
N THR A 655 -42.76 -66.94 -12.41
CA THR A 655 -42.85 -65.60 -12.98
C THR A 655 -41.93 -64.69 -12.17
N ALA A 656 -40.89 -64.16 -12.81
CA ALA A 656 -39.93 -63.25 -12.19
C ALA A 656 -40.18 -61.81 -12.64
N THR A 657 -40.20 -60.89 -11.68
CA THR A 657 -40.51 -59.47 -11.85
C THR A 657 -39.43 -58.60 -11.20
N LYS A 658 -39.09 -57.48 -11.81
CA LYS A 658 -38.18 -56.44 -11.27
C LYS A 658 -38.68 -55.09 -11.83
N PRO A 659 -38.83 -54.03 -11.00
CA PRO A 659 -39.37 -52.75 -11.47
C PRO A 659 -38.62 -52.23 -12.69
N GLY A 660 -39.35 -51.86 -13.75
CA GLY A 660 -38.80 -51.38 -15.02
C GLY A 660 -38.10 -52.44 -15.90
N TYR A 661 -38.12 -53.72 -15.53
CA TYR A 661 -37.63 -54.81 -16.39
C TYR A 661 -38.78 -55.61 -17.01
N THR A 662 -38.54 -56.22 -18.17
CA THR A 662 -39.50 -57.11 -18.83
C THR A 662 -39.73 -58.35 -17.97
N THR A 663 -40.99 -58.61 -17.60
CA THR A 663 -41.38 -59.79 -16.80
C THR A 663 -41.00 -61.09 -17.50
N VAL A 664 -40.31 -61.99 -16.78
CA VAL A 664 -39.86 -63.27 -17.31
C VAL A 664 -40.75 -64.39 -16.80
N VAL A 665 -41.18 -65.28 -17.70
CA VAL A 665 -41.91 -66.51 -17.34
C VAL A 665 -41.13 -67.74 -17.79
N ARG A 666 -41.01 -68.72 -16.89
CA ARG A 666 -40.44 -70.05 -17.15
C ARG A 666 -41.32 -71.14 -16.53
N TYR A 667 -41.23 -72.34 -17.07
CA TYR A 667 -41.88 -73.53 -16.53
C TYR A 667 -40.82 -74.58 -16.22
N THR A 668 -41.03 -75.37 -15.18
CA THR A 668 -40.29 -76.63 -15.04
C THR A 668 -40.76 -77.63 -16.09
N PRO A 669 -39.96 -78.66 -16.40
CA PRO A 669 -40.48 -79.88 -17.02
C PRO A 669 -41.67 -80.45 -16.22
N SER A 670 -42.54 -81.18 -16.90
CA SER A 670 -43.63 -81.93 -16.28
C SER A 670 -43.12 -83.26 -15.73
N TYR A 671 -43.46 -83.61 -14.50
CA TYR A 671 -43.06 -84.87 -13.87
C TYR A 671 -44.27 -85.70 -13.46
N ARG A 672 -44.28 -86.99 -13.83
CA ARG A 672 -45.32 -87.93 -13.43
C ARG A 672 -45.09 -88.39 -11.98
N ILE A 673 -46.13 -88.31 -11.15
CA ILE A 673 -46.05 -88.68 -9.73
C ILE A 673 -46.43 -90.16 -9.54
N ARG A 674 -45.65 -90.88 -8.72
CA ARG A 674 -45.87 -92.30 -8.38
C ARG A 674 -46.71 -92.48 -7.11
#